data_AF-A0A091DIP9-F1
#
_entry.id   AF-A0A091DIP9-F1
#
_cell.length_a   1.000
_cell.length_b   1.000
_cell.length_c   1.000
_cell.angle_alpha   90.00
_cell.angle_beta   90.00
_cell.angle_gamma   90.00
#
_symmetry.space_group_name_H-M   'P 1'
#
loop_
_entity.id
_entity.type
_entity.pdbx_description
1 polymer ?
#
loop_
_entity_poly.entity_id
_entity_poly.type
_entity_poly.pdbx_seq_one_letter_code
_entity_poly.pdbx_strand_id
1 'polypeptide(L)'
;MTNEEPLPKKVRLSETDFKVMARDELILRWKQYEAYVQALEGKYTDLNSNDVTGLRESEEKLKQQQQESARRENILVMRLATKEQEMQECTTQIQYLKQVQQPSVAQLRSTMVDPAINLFFLKMKGELEQTKDKLEQAQNELSAWKFTPDSQTGKKLMAKCRMLIQENQELGRQLSQGRIAQLEAELALQKKYSEELKSSQDELNDFIIQLDEEVEGMQSTILVLQQQLKETRQQLAQYQQQQSQVSAPSTSRTTSSEPVEQAEATSKDCSRLANGPSNGSSSRQRTSGSGFHREGNTTEDGFPSSPGNGNKASNSSEERTGRGGSGYVNQLSVGYESVDSPTGSENSLTHHSNDTDSNHDPQEEKAAAPTENGGTDGRGRMSAGSDPVVIVSAARTAIGSFNGALSTVPVHDLGSAVIKEVLKRATLAPEDVSEVVFGHVLSAGCGQNPVRQASVGAGIPYSVPAWSCQMICGSGLKAVCLAAQSVRIGDSSIVVAGGMESMSKAPHLVHLRTGVKIGEMSLRDSILCDGLTDAFHNYHMGVTAENVAKKWQVSREAQDKFAVLSQNRTESAQKAGHFDKEIVPVFVSSRKGLTEVKIDEFPRHGSNLEAVSKLKPYFITDGTGTVTAANASGINDGAAAVVLMKKSEADNRGLTPLAQIISWSQAGVDPSLMGTGPIPAIKQAVAKAGWSLEDVDVFEINEAFASLSVAITKELGLNPDKVNIEGGAIALGHPLGASGCRILVTLLHTLERMGGRRGVAALCIGGGMGIAMCVQRG
;
A
#
# COMPACT_ATOMS: atom_id res chain seq x y z
N MET A 1 39.81 -28.14 10.31
CA MET A 1 41.21 -27.73 10.11
C MET A 1 41.69 -28.42 8.85
N THR A 2 41.98 -27.65 7.80
CA THR A 2 42.60 -28.13 6.56
C THR A 2 43.89 -27.35 6.38
N ASN A 3 45.02 -28.05 6.26
CA ASN A 3 46.31 -27.44 5.96
C ASN A 3 46.40 -27.23 4.45
N GLU A 4 45.75 -26.20 3.93
CA GLU A 4 46.03 -25.74 2.58
C GLU A 4 47.29 -24.85 2.58
N GLU A 5 48.29 -25.25 1.79
CA GLU A 5 49.42 -24.37 1.50
C GLU A 5 48.95 -23.14 0.70
N PRO A 6 49.51 -21.94 0.97
CA PRO A 6 49.09 -20.73 0.27
C PRO A 6 49.44 -20.81 -1.22
N LEU A 7 48.45 -20.55 -2.08
CA LEU A 7 48.62 -20.51 -3.53
C LEU A 7 49.78 -19.60 -3.94
N PRO A 8 50.59 -19.98 -4.97
CA PRO A 8 51.66 -19.12 -5.48
C PRO A 8 51.14 -17.74 -5.87
N LYS A 9 51.95 -16.69 -5.67
CA LYS A 9 51.54 -15.33 -6.02
C LYS A 9 51.44 -15.18 -7.54
N LYS A 10 50.27 -14.75 -8.04
CA LYS A 10 50.01 -14.49 -9.46
C LYS A 10 50.90 -13.37 -9.99
N VAL A 11 52.01 -13.72 -10.64
CA VAL A 11 52.82 -12.79 -11.41
C VAL A 11 52.03 -12.30 -12.63
N ARG A 12 52.08 -11.01 -12.93
CA ARG A 12 51.68 -10.46 -14.24
C ARG A 12 52.93 -9.95 -14.94
N LEU A 13 53.07 -10.27 -16.23
CA LEU A 13 54.05 -9.65 -17.11
C LEU A 13 53.29 -8.67 -18.02
N SER A 14 53.77 -7.43 -18.08
CA SER A 14 53.29 -6.38 -18.98
C SER A 14 54.08 -6.38 -20.29
N GLU A 15 53.53 -5.80 -21.35
CA GLU A 15 54.24 -5.66 -22.63
C GLU A 15 55.50 -4.76 -22.53
N THR A 16 55.57 -3.93 -21.49
CA THR A 16 56.75 -3.15 -21.10
C THR A 16 57.84 -4.01 -20.45
N ASP A 17 57.49 -5.01 -19.62
CA ASP A 17 58.48 -5.91 -19.00
C ASP A 17 59.30 -6.64 -20.07
N PHE A 18 58.65 -7.10 -21.15
CA PHE A 18 59.29 -7.78 -22.29
C PHE A 18 60.32 -6.94 -23.05
N LYS A 19 60.33 -5.60 -22.87
CA LYS A 19 61.23 -4.67 -23.56
C LYS A 19 62.41 -4.20 -22.68
N VAL A 20 62.35 -4.47 -21.37
CA VAL A 20 63.29 -3.90 -20.37
C VAL A 20 63.98 -4.97 -19.51
N MET A 21 63.32 -6.11 -19.27
CA MET A 21 63.87 -7.18 -18.42
C MET A 21 64.98 -7.98 -19.11
N ALA A 22 66.00 -8.36 -18.34
CA ALA A 22 67.02 -9.30 -18.79
C ALA A 22 66.44 -10.70 -19.03
N ARG A 23 66.93 -11.40 -20.05
CA ARG A 23 66.41 -12.71 -20.52
C ARG A 23 66.21 -13.73 -19.39
N ASP A 24 67.17 -13.82 -18.48
CA ASP A 24 67.18 -14.84 -17.42
C ASP A 24 66.18 -14.53 -16.30
N GLU A 25 65.93 -13.25 -16.00
CA GLU A 25 64.88 -12.83 -15.06
C GLU A 25 63.48 -13.04 -15.67
N LEU A 26 63.36 -12.85 -16.98
CA LEU A 26 62.15 -13.14 -17.76
C LEU A 26 61.81 -14.64 -17.73
N ILE A 27 62.82 -15.51 -17.91
CA ILE A 27 62.69 -16.97 -17.77
C ILE A 27 62.30 -17.36 -16.34
N LEU A 28 62.84 -16.68 -15.32
CA LEU A 28 62.48 -16.93 -13.92
C LEU A 28 61.02 -16.57 -13.63
N ARG A 29 60.54 -15.40 -14.07
CA ARG A 29 59.13 -15.00 -13.92
C ARG A 29 58.18 -15.88 -14.75
N TRP A 30 58.60 -16.35 -15.92
CA TRP A 30 57.81 -17.31 -16.71
C TRP A 30 57.57 -18.61 -15.93
N LYS A 31 58.63 -19.21 -15.37
CA LYS A 31 58.51 -20.43 -14.54
C LYS A 31 57.64 -20.24 -13.29
N GLN A 32 57.66 -19.06 -12.68
CA GLN A 32 56.77 -18.71 -11.56
C GLN A 32 55.30 -18.63 -11.99
N TYR A 33 55.03 -18.10 -13.19
CA TYR A 33 53.69 -18.07 -13.77
C TYR A 33 53.20 -19.47 -14.17
N GLU A 34 54.06 -20.26 -14.79
CA GLU A 34 53.81 -21.66 -15.19
C GLU A 34 53.47 -22.55 -13.99
N ALA A 35 54.21 -22.43 -12.88
CA ALA A 35 53.90 -23.10 -11.62
C ALA A 35 52.56 -22.64 -11.00
N TYR A 36 52.20 -21.37 -11.15
CA TYR A 36 50.89 -20.86 -10.70
C TYR A 36 49.73 -21.39 -11.56
N VAL A 37 49.93 -21.54 -12.88
CA VAL A 37 48.95 -22.16 -13.78
C VAL A 37 48.78 -23.64 -13.45
N GLN A 38 49.87 -24.40 -13.29
CA GLN A 38 49.79 -25.82 -12.91
C GLN A 38 49.09 -26.04 -11.55
N ALA A 39 49.28 -25.14 -10.58
CA ALA A 39 48.56 -25.18 -9.30
C ALA A 39 47.05 -24.91 -9.44
N LEU A 40 46.64 -24.06 -10.39
CA LEU A 40 45.23 -23.83 -10.71
C LEU A 40 44.62 -24.99 -11.50
N GLU A 41 45.35 -25.56 -12.46
CA GLU A 41 44.93 -26.75 -13.22
C GLU A 41 44.75 -27.96 -12.30
N GLY A 42 45.69 -28.18 -11.36
CA GLY A 42 45.59 -29.19 -10.32
C GLY A 42 44.30 -29.05 -9.48
N LYS A 43 44.08 -27.85 -8.91
CA LYS A 43 42.83 -27.57 -8.16
C LYS A 43 41.57 -27.69 -9.03
N TYR A 44 41.64 -27.40 -10.34
CA TYR A 44 40.52 -27.60 -11.26
C TYR A 44 40.23 -29.09 -11.51
N THR A 45 41.26 -29.95 -11.61
CA THR A 45 41.08 -31.41 -11.65
C THR A 45 40.58 -31.99 -10.33
N ASP A 46 41.02 -31.46 -9.17
CA ASP A 46 40.50 -31.89 -7.87
C ASP A 46 39.01 -31.55 -7.74
N LEU A 47 38.62 -30.31 -8.06
CA LEU A 47 37.23 -29.86 -8.07
C LEU A 47 36.32 -30.63 -9.04
N ASN A 48 36.84 -31.08 -10.19
CA ASN A 48 36.08 -31.89 -11.14
C ASN A 48 36.06 -33.39 -10.83
N SER A 49 36.96 -33.92 -9.97
CA SER A 49 37.14 -35.37 -9.81
C SER A 49 36.38 -35.99 -8.64
N ASN A 50 36.02 -35.24 -7.60
CA ASN A 50 35.43 -35.81 -6.38
C ASN A 50 34.28 -34.99 -5.77
N ASP A 51 33.03 -35.29 -6.20
CA ASP A 51 31.91 -35.51 -5.26
C ASP A 51 30.70 -36.31 -5.82
N VAL A 52 30.78 -36.79 -7.08
CA VAL A 52 29.68 -37.54 -7.72
C VAL A 52 29.34 -38.85 -6.98
N THR A 53 30.31 -39.45 -6.29
CA THR A 53 30.14 -40.65 -5.44
C THR A 53 29.45 -40.33 -4.12
N GLY A 54 29.88 -39.28 -3.40
CA GLY A 54 29.24 -38.83 -2.16
C GLY A 54 27.79 -38.40 -2.37
N LEU A 55 27.53 -37.65 -3.44
CA LEU A 55 26.18 -37.29 -3.87
C LEU A 55 25.32 -38.52 -4.17
N ARG A 56 25.82 -39.51 -4.91
CA ARG A 56 25.08 -40.76 -5.19
C ARG A 56 24.76 -41.57 -3.93
N GLU A 57 25.72 -41.73 -3.01
CA GLU A 57 25.43 -42.38 -1.72
C GLU A 57 24.38 -41.62 -0.91
N SER A 58 24.40 -40.28 -0.94
CA SER A 58 23.38 -39.47 -0.27
C SER A 58 22.00 -39.61 -0.92
N GLU A 59 21.95 -39.65 -2.25
CA GLU A 59 20.73 -39.83 -3.05
C GLU A 59 20.11 -41.22 -2.81
N GLU A 60 20.94 -42.26 -2.73
CA GLU A 60 20.50 -43.63 -2.49
C GLU A 60 20.02 -43.84 -1.04
N LYS A 61 20.69 -43.23 -0.05
CA LYS A 61 20.21 -43.16 1.34
C LYS A 61 18.89 -42.40 1.45
N LEU A 62 18.74 -41.26 0.75
CA LEU A 62 17.49 -40.50 0.68
C LEU A 62 16.36 -41.31 0.03
N LYS A 63 16.62 -42.03 -1.06
CA LYS A 63 15.63 -42.91 -1.71
C LYS A 63 15.18 -44.05 -0.79
N GLN A 64 16.09 -44.69 -0.06
CA GLN A 64 15.73 -45.70 0.95
C GLN A 64 14.88 -45.09 2.08
N GLN A 65 15.28 -43.93 2.59
CA GLN A 65 14.55 -43.25 3.67
C GLN A 65 13.15 -42.76 3.22
N GLN A 66 13.02 -42.33 1.96
CA GLN A 66 11.74 -41.98 1.33
C GLN A 66 10.85 -43.22 1.15
N GLN A 67 11.39 -44.35 0.68
CA GLN A 67 10.65 -45.62 0.61
C GLN A 67 10.19 -46.10 1.98
N GLU A 68 11.04 -46.00 3.02
CA GLU A 68 10.65 -46.41 4.36
C GLU A 68 9.59 -45.49 4.97
N SER A 69 9.69 -44.17 4.71
CA SER A 69 8.66 -43.19 5.10
C SER A 69 7.33 -43.50 4.43
N ALA A 70 7.31 -43.69 3.09
CA ALA A 70 6.11 -44.05 2.35
C ALA A 70 5.51 -45.40 2.81
N ARG A 71 6.35 -46.37 3.21
CA ARG A 71 5.89 -47.64 3.78
C ARG A 71 5.24 -47.44 5.16
N ARG A 72 5.83 -46.60 6.03
CA ARG A 72 5.27 -46.25 7.35
C ARG A 72 3.95 -45.49 7.19
N GLU A 73 3.88 -44.56 6.26
CA GLU A 73 2.67 -43.80 5.90
C GLU A 73 1.54 -44.72 5.42
N ASN A 74 1.80 -45.62 4.47
CA ASN A 74 0.80 -46.61 4.02
C ASN A 74 0.30 -47.50 5.17
N ILE A 75 1.17 -47.91 6.11
CA ILE A 75 0.76 -48.67 7.30
C ILE A 75 -0.14 -47.84 8.24
N LEU A 76 0.12 -46.53 8.37
CA LEU A 76 -0.72 -45.61 9.16
C LEU A 76 -2.06 -45.34 8.49
N VAL A 77 -2.09 -45.11 7.17
CA VAL A 77 -3.31 -44.94 6.37
C VAL A 77 -4.18 -46.20 6.41
N MET A 78 -3.59 -47.39 6.26
CA MET A 78 -4.33 -48.65 6.36
C MET A 78 -4.93 -48.85 7.76
N ARG A 79 -4.19 -48.53 8.83
CA ARG A 79 -4.70 -48.57 10.22
C ARG A 79 -5.79 -47.53 10.47
N LEU A 80 -5.69 -46.34 9.87
CA LEU A 80 -6.72 -45.30 9.96
C LEU A 80 -8.02 -45.81 9.32
N ALA A 81 -7.95 -46.34 8.10
CA ALA A 81 -9.10 -46.92 7.41
C ALA A 81 -9.75 -48.09 8.21
N THR A 82 -8.96 -48.96 8.85
CA THR A 82 -9.51 -50.00 9.75
C THR A 82 -10.28 -49.38 10.92
N LYS A 83 -9.77 -48.30 11.54
CA LYS A 83 -10.45 -47.62 12.64
C LYS A 83 -11.66 -46.80 12.21
N GLU A 84 -11.67 -46.26 11.00
CA GLU A 84 -12.86 -45.64 10.42
C GLU A 84 -13.95 -46.69 10.16
N GLN A 85 -13.60 -47.90 9.69
CA GLN A 85 -14.56 -49.00 9.54
C GLN A 85 -15.13 -49.46 10.90
N GLU A 86 -14.29 -49.73 11.91
CA GLU A 86 -14.74 -50.07 13.28
C GLU A 86 -15.69 -48.99 13.85
N MET A 87 -15.40 -47.71 13.60
CA MET A 87 -16.25 -46.60 14.03
C MET A 87 -17.59 -46.56 13.27
N GLN A 88 -17.62 -46.92 11.98
CA GLN A 88 -18.86 -47.01 11.20
C GLN A 88 -19.72 -48.21 11.65
N GLU A 89 -19.11 -49.35 11.97
CA GLU A 89 -19.81 -50.52 12.52
C GLU A 89 -20.42 -50.21 13.89
N CYS A 90 -19.67 -49.62 14.82
CA CYS A 90 -20.19 -49.09 16.09
C CYS A 90 -21.33 -48.08 15.88
N THR A 91 -21.19 -47.16 14.93
CA THR A 91 -22.23 -46.16 14.61
C THR A 91 -23.52 -46.82 14.13
N THR A 92 -23.40 -47.85 13.28
CA THR A 92 -24.53 -48.62 12.75
C THR A 92 -25.23 -49.42 13.85
N GLN A 93 -24.48 -50.04 14.76
CA GLN A 93 -25.03 -50.73 15.93
C GLN A 93 -25.78 -49.77 16.86
N ILE A 94 -25.25 -48.55 17.10
CA ILE A 94 -25.93 -47.51 17.90
C ILE A 94 -27.23 -47.04 17.22
N GLN A 95 -27.28 -46.93 15.89
CA GLN A 95 -28.51 -46.60 15.16
C GLN A 95 -29.54 -47.73 15.24
N TYR A 96 -29.12 -48.98 15.07
CA TYR A 96 -29.99 -50.16 15.22
C TYR A 96 -30.59 -50.26 16.63
N LEU A 97 -29.76 -50.12 17.67
CA LEU A 97 -30.23 -50.12 19.06
C LEU A 97 -31.23 -48.98 19.35
N LYS A 98 -31.04 -47.80 18.74
CA LYS A 98 -32.01 -46.69 18.83
C LYS A 98 -33.33 -46.98 18.12
N GLN A 99 -33.34 -47.71 17.01
CA GLN A 99 -34.57 -48.14 16.34
C GLN A 99 -35.34 -49.20 17.15
N VAL A 100 -34.63 -50.12 17.80
CA VAL A 100 -35.24 -51.16 18.66
C VAL A 100 -35.88 -50.57 19.93
N GLN A 101 -35.49 -49.37 20.36
CA GLN A 101 -35.87 -48.80 21.65
C GLN A 101 -37.26 -48.09 21.71
N GLN A 102 -38.17 -48.36 20.76
CA GLN A 102 -39.58 -47.91 20.84
C GLN A 102 -40.62 -49.03 20.68
N PRO A 103 -40.72 -49.99 21.61
CA PRO A 103 -41.93 -50.80 21.80
C PRO A 103 -43.02 -49.96 22.50
N SER A 104 -44.29 -50.19 22.14
CA SER A 104 -45.40 -49.48 22.77
C SER A 104 -45.71 -49.99 24.19
N VAL A 105 -46.25 -49.12 25.05
CA VAL A 105 -46.62 -49.45 26.45
C VAL A 105 -47.62 -50.61 26.55
N ALA A 106 -48.37 -50.90 25.47
CA ALA A 106 -49.27 -52.05 25.40
C ALA A 106 -48.53 -53.41 25.36
N GLN A 107 -47.40 -53.51 24.65
CA GLN A 107 -46.66 -54.77 24.49
C GLN A 107 -45.88 -55.16 25.77
N LEU A 108 -45.47 -54.18 26.57
CA LEU A 108 -44.80 -54.42 27.85
C LEU A 108 -45.71 -55.07 28.90
N ARG A 109 -47.04 -54.95 28.77
CA ARG A 109 -47.99 -55.51 29.75
C ARG A 109 -48.32 -57.00 29.54
N SER A 110 -48.12 -57.55 28.34
CA SER A 110 -48.40 -58.98 28.08
C SER A 110 -47.23 -59.91 28.40
N THR A 111 -46.00 -59.40 28.50
CA THR A 111 -44.76 -60.20 28.62
C THR A 111 -44.26 -60.38 30.05
N MET A 112 -44.81 -59.68 31.04
CA MET A 112 -44.32 -59.72 32.44
C MET A 112 -44.89 -60.87 33.31
N VAL A 113 -45.45 -61.93 32.72
CA VAL A 113 -46.02 -63.07 33.46
C VAL A 113 -45.45 -64.44 33.02
N ASP A 114 -44.43 -64.46 32.16
CA ASP A 114 -43.78 -65.70 31.73
C ASP A 114 -42.52 -66.01 32.58
N PRO A 115 -42.45 -67.17 33.27
CA PRO A 115 -41.27 -67.58 34.05
C PRO A 115 -39.97 -67.67 33.25
N ALA A 116 -40.02 -68.03 31.95
CA ALA A 116 -38.86 -68.11 31.09
C ALA A 116 -38.29 -66.72 30.78
N ILE A 117 -39.15 -65.70 30.63
CA ILE A 117 -38.73 -64.30 30.44
C ILE A 117 -38.04 -63.79 31.72
N ASN A 118 -38.51 -64.17 32.91
CA ASN A 118 -37.83 -63.81 34.16
C ASN A 118 -36.43 -64.44 34.27
N LEU A 119 -36.27 -65.71 33.84
CA LEU A 119 -34.97 -66.37 33.73
C LEU A 119 -34.06 -65.67 32.70
N PHE A 120 -34.61 -65.21 31.59
CA PHE A 120 -33.88 -64.43 30.58
C PHE A 120 -33.46 -63.06 31.12
N PHE A 121 -34.30 -62.38 31.90
CA PHE A 121 -33.96 -61.13 32.59
C PHE A 121 -32.86 -61.32 33.65
N LEU A 122 -32.88 -62.42 34.40
CA LEU A 122 -31.81 -62.76 35.35
C LEU A 122 -30.49 -63.03 34.62
N LYS A 123 -30.52 -63.73 33.47
CA LYS A 123 -29.35 -63.96 32.61
C LYS A 123 -28.81 -62.66 32.02
N MET A 124 -29.67 -61.84 31.41
CA MET A 124 -29.27 -60.52 30.89
C MET A 124 -28.80 -59.57 31.99
N LYS A 125 -29.33 -59.66 33.22
CA LYS A 125 -28.80 -58.90 34.36
C LYS A 125 -27.40 -59.36 34.74
N GLY A 126 -27.14 -60.66 34.79
CA GLY A 126 -25.79 -61.20 35.02
C GLY A 126 -24.79 -60.82 33.91
N GLU A 127 -25.24 -60.82 32.65
CA GLU A 127 -24.45 -60.37 31.50
C GLU A 127 -24.24 -58.84 31.50
N LEU A 128 -25.23 -58.06 31.94
CA LEU A 128 -25.12 -56.61 32.11
C LEU A 128 -24.14 -56.25 33.24
N GLU A 129 -24.23 -56.89 34.40
CA GLU A 129 -23.28 -56.66 35.49
C GLU A 129 -21.87 -57.11 35.06
N GLN A 130 -21.70 -58.24 34.36
CA GLN A 130 -20.39 -58.60 33.79
C GLN A 130 -19.87 -57.60 32.74
N THR A 131 -20.72 -57.02 31.88
CA THR A 131 -20.27 -55.99 30.92
C THR A 131 -19.96 -54.66 31.61
N LYS A 132 -20.63 -54.36 32.73
CA LYS A 132 -20.36 -53.21 33.58
C LYS A 132 -19.08 -53.37 34.41
N ASP A 133 -18.81 -54.54 34.97
CA ASP A 133 -17.53 -54.87 35.62
C ASP A 133 -16.38 -54.79 34.62
N LYS A 134 -16.57 -55.30 33.39
CA LYS A 134 -15.61 -55.17 32.28
C LYS A 134 -15.44 -53.73 31.81
N LEU A 135 -16.51 -52.92 31.81
CA LEU A 135 -16.44 -51.49 31.50
C LEU A 135 -15.69 -50.73 32.59
N GLU A 136 -15.90 -51.06 33.86
CA GLU A 136 -15.19 -50.45 34.99
C GLU A 136 -13.73 -50.90 35.03
N GLN A 137 -13.41 -52.16 34.74
CA GLN A 137 -12.03 -52.62 34.50
C GLN A 137 -11.41 -51.87 33.32
N ALA A 138 -12.04 -51.84 32.15
CA ALA A 138 -11.52 -51.14 30.97
C ALA A 138 -11.37 -49.63 31.21
N GLN A 139 -12.24 -49.01 32.02
CA GLN A 139 -12.16 -47.59 32.35
C GLN A 139 -11.12 -47.30 33.45
N ASN A 140 -10.82 -48.27 34.31
CA ASN A 140 -9.67 -48.23 35.23
C ASN A 140 -8.34 -48.52 34.52
N GLU A 141 -8.31 -49.40 33.51
CA GLU A 141 -7.16 -49.57 32.62
C GLU A 141 -6.94 -48.32 31.77
N LEU A 142 -8.00 -47.71 31.25
CA LEU A 142 -7.95 -46.42 30.55
C LEU A 142 -7.52 -45.28 31.49
N SER A 143 -7.85 -45.34 32.79
CA SER A 143 -7.36 -44.36 33.78
C SER A 143 -5.91 -44.61 34.20
N ALA A 144 -5.43 -45.86 34.17
CA ALA A 144 -4.01 -46.20 34.25
C ALA A 144 -3.23 -45.81 32.97
N TRP A 145 -3.89 -45.79 31.81
CA TRP A 145 -3.36 -45.25 30.55
C TRP A 145 -3.47 -43.73 30.42
N LYS A 146 -4.23 -43.04 31.29
CA LYS A 146 -4.13 -41.58 31.40
C LYS A 146 -2.75 -41.24 31.92
N PHE A 147 -1.95 -40.58 31.09
CA PHE A 147 -0.60 -40.15 31.39
C PHE A 147 -0.56 -39.33 32.69
N THR A 148 -0.15 -39.96 33.78
CA THR A 148 0.20 -39.28 35.03
C THR A 148 1.71 -39.01 35.01
N PRO A 149 2.16 -37.78 35.32
CA PRO A 149 3.58 -37.44 35.36
C PRO A 149 4.41 -38.32 36.31
N ASP A 150 3.75 -38.92 37.30
CA ASP A 150 4.36 -39.79 38.31
C ASP A 150 4.50 -41.27 37.95
N SER A 151 3.87 -41.73 36.87
CA SER A 151 4.05 -43.09 36.35
C SER A 151 5.51 -43.36 35.96
N GLN A 152 5.98 -44.62 35.99
CA GLN A 152 7.35 -44.98 35.56
C GLN A 152 7.65 -44.49 34.13
N THR A 153 6.71 -44.66 33.21
CA THR A 153 6.80 -44.19 31.81
C THR A 153 6.73 -42.68 31.72
N GLY A 154 5.84 -42.04 32.50
CA GLY A 154 5.73 -40.57 32.58
C GLY A 154 6.98 -39.90 33.12
N LYS A 155 7.58 -40.42 34.19
CA LYS A 155 8.85 -39.95 34.76
C LYS A 155 10.00 -40.06 33.76
N LYS A 156 10.08 -41.15 32.98
CA LYS A 156 11.07 -41.31 31.90
C LYS A 156 10.84 -40.35 30.73
N LEU A 157 9.59 -40.16 30.29
CA LEU A 157 9.28 -39.20 29.22
C LEU A 157 9.56 -37.76 29.67
N MET A 158 9.11 -37.36 30.87
CA MET A 158 9.35 -36.04 31.43
C MET A 158 10.83 -35.77 31.70
N ALA A 159 11.64 -36.79 32.04
CA ALA A 159 13.09 -36.66 32.11
C ALA A 159 13.70 -36.38 30.72
N LYS A 160 13.29 -37.13 29.69
CA LYS A 160 13.75 -36.91 28.31
C LYS A 160 13.31 -35.55 27.76
N CYS A 161 12.09 -35.10 28.05
CA CYS A 161 11.62 -33.77 27.69
C CYS A 161 12.41 -32.66 28.42
N ARG A 162 12.74 -32.83 29.71
CA ARG A 162 13.61 -31.88 30.42
C ARG A 162 15.02 -31.81 29.81
N MET A 163 15.62 -32.96 29.46
CA MET A 163 16.91 -32.98 28.76
C MET A 163 16.82 -32.24 27.42
N LEU A 164 15.82 -32.55 26.58
CA LEU A 164 15.64 -31.88 25.29
C LEU A 164 15.34 -30.38 25.41
N ILE A 165 14.64 -29.94 26.45
CA ILE A 165 14.43 -28.51 26.74
C ILE A 165 15.76 -27.85 27.13
N GLN A 166 16.56 -28.48 27.98
CA GLN A 166 17.86 -27.97 28.42
C GLN A 166 18.89 -27.93 27.27
N GLU A 167 18.88 -28.94 26.40
CA GLU A 167 19.69 -29.02 25.18
C GLU A 167 19.29 -27.95 24.17
N ASN A 168 17.98 -27.74 23.92
CA ASN A 168 17.49 -26.64 23.08
C ASN A 168 17.77 -25.25 23.70
N GLN A 169 17.77 -25.12 25.02
CA GLN A 169 18.15 -23.87 25.71
C GLN A 169 19.64 -23.58 25.54
N GLU A 170 20.51 -24.58 25.65
CA GLU A 170 21.95 -24.41 25.45
C GLU A 170 22.30 -24.18 23.97
N LEU A 171 21.67 -24.90 23.02
CA LEU A 171 21.78 -24.60 21.58
C LEU A 171 21.26 -23.19 21.27
N GLY A 172 20.15 -22.77 21.87
CA GLY A 172 19.63 -21.40 21.78
C GLY A 172 20.58 -20.35 22.35
N ARG A 173 21.32 -20.67 23.43
CA ARG A 173 22.35 -19.83 24.03
C ARG A 173 23.60 -19.73 23.16
N GLN A 174 24.02 -20.83 22.54
CA GLN A 174 25.15 -20.85 21.59
C GLN A 174 24.82 -20.10 20.31
N LEU A 175 23.61 -20.28 19.76
CA LEU A 175 23.10 -19.51 18.62
C LEU A 175 22.95 -18.02 18.93
N SER A 176 22.47 -17.64 20.13
CA SER A 176 22.37 -16.23 20.50
C SER A 176 23.75 -15.60 20.71
N GLN A 177 24.70 -16.30 21.34
CA GLN A 177 26.08 -15.82 21.51
C GLN A 177 26.80 -15.66 20.17
N GLY A 178 26.70 -16.64 19.27
CA GLY A 178 27.28 -16.55 17.92
C GLY A 178 26.68 -15.40 17.10
N ARG A 179 25.36 -15.21 17.16
CA ARG A 179 24.66 -14.14 16.42
C ARG A 179 24.89 -12.75 17.02
N ILE A 180 25.02 -12.62 18.34
CA ILE A 180 25.39 -11.36 19.00
C ILE A 180 26.82 -10.98 18.59
N ALA A 181 27.78 -11.91 18.63
CA ALA A 181 29.15 -11.63 18.20
C ALA A 181 29.25 -11.21 16.71
N GLN A 182 28.43 -11.80 15.83
CA GLN A 182 28.32 -11.34 14.43
C GLN A 182 27.75 -9.93 14.33
N LEU A 183 26.65 -9.63 15.02
CA LEU A 183 26.02 -8.30 15.01
C LEU A 183 26.91 -7.22 15.63
N GLU A 184 27.70 -7.54 16.66
CA GLU A 184 28.69 -6.64 17.25
C GLU A 184 29.84 -6.35 16.28
N ALA A 185 30.30 -7.34 15.51
CA ALA A 185 31.30 -7.16 14.46
C ALA A 185 30.77 -6.34 13.27
N GLU A 186 29.54 -6.59 12.82
CA GLU A 186 28.87 -5.79 11.77
C GLU A 186 28.64 -4.34 12.22
N LEU A 187 28.22 -4.13 13.47
CA LEU A 187 28.05 -2.81 14.06
C LEU A 187 29.38 -2.05 14.19
N ALA A 188 30.47 -2.74 14.55
CA ALA A 188 31.81 -2.15 14.58
C ALA A 188 32.29 -1.76 13.18
N LEU A 189 32.03 -2.60 12.17
CA LEU A 189 32.36 -2.32 10.77
C LEU A 189 31.58 -1.10 10.24
N GLN A 190 30.26 -1.02 10.50
CA GLN A 190 29.44 0.12 10.11
C GLN A 190 29.86 1.42 10.81
N LYS A 191 30.23 1.37 12.10
CA LYS A 191 30.76 2.56 12.80
C LYS A 191 32.03 3.07 12.14
N LYS A 192 33.00 2.19 11.86
CA LYS A 192 34.25 2.56 11.18
C LYS A 192 33.98 3.14 9.78
N TYR A 193 33.07 2.56 9.01
CA TYR A 193 32.70 3.10 7.69
C TYR A 193 31.98 4.46 7.78
N SER A 194 31.17 4.68 8.82
CA SER A 194 30.54 5.98 9.10
C SER A 194 31.55 7.04 9.53
N GLU A 195 32.58 6.66 10.30
CA GLU A 195 33.70 7.53 10.68
C GLU A 195 34.58 7.89 9.47
N GLU A 196 34.86 6.92 8.57
CA GLU A 196 35.56 7.15 7.30
C GLU A 196 34.78 8.06 6.35
N LEU A 197 33.46 7.83 6.19
CA LEU A 197 32.57 8.71 5.43
C LEU A 197 32.55 10.13 6.02
N LYS A 198 32.57 10.26 7.34
CA LYS A 198 32.60 11.58 7.99
C LYS A 198 33.94 12.29 7.74
N SER A 199 35.08 11.61 7.88
CA SER A 199 36.39 12.18 7.53
C SER A 199 36.40 12.68 6.09
N SER A 200 35.92 11.87 5.15
CA SER A 200 35.85 12.25 3.73
C SER A 200 34.87 13.41 3.46
N GLN A 201 33.81 13.57 4.26
CA GLN A 201 32.90 14.73 4.16
C GLN A 201 33.53 15.99 4.76
N ASP A 202 34.25 15.88 5.88
CA ASP A 202 34.94 16.99 6.52
C ASP A 202 36.10 17.47 5.60
N GLU A 203 36.87 16.56 4.99
CA GLU A 203 37.86 16.84 3.94
C GLU A 203 37.25 17.52 2.70
N LEU A 204 36.04 17.11 2.27
CA LEU A 204 35.33 17.75 1.16
C LEU A 204 34.88 19.18 1.51
N ASN A 205 34.47 19.42 2.76
CA ASN A 205 34.07 20.74 3.25
C ASN A 205 35.27 21.70 3.27
N ASP A 206 36.43 21.25 3.76
CA ASP A 206 37.68 22.04 3.74
C ASP A 206 38.12 22.39 2.31
N PHE A 207 37.95 21.46 1.35
CA PHE A 207 38.21 21.73 -0.07
C PHE A 207 37.24 22.74 -0.69
N ILE A 208 35.96 22.72 -0.30
CA ILE A 208 34.97 23.73 -0.73
C ILE A 208 35.36 25.12 -0.19
N ILE A 209 35.79 25.22 1.07
CA ILE A 209 36.26 26.50 1.65
C ILE A 209 37.47 27.05 0.88
N GLN A 210 38.43 26.20 0.52
CA GLN A 210 39.57 26.61 -0.31
C GLN A 210 39.17 27.10 -1.70
N LEU A 211 38.18 26.45 -2.33
CA LEU A 211 37.64 26.90 -3.63
C LEU A 211 36.93 28.26 -3.52
N ASP A 212 36.17 28.50 -2.45
CA ASP A 212 35.53 29.80 -2.23
C ASP A 212 36.58 30.91 -1.99
N GLU A 213 37.66 30.63 -1.23
CA GLU A 213 38.79 31.56 -1.05
C GLU A 213 39.51 31.87 -2.40
N GLU A 214 39.75 30.86 -3.24
CA GLU A 214 40.32 31.06 -4.59
C GLU A 214 39.38 31.87 -5.49
N VAL A 215 38.06 31.64 -5.39
CA VAL A 215 37.04 32.37 -6.15
C VAL A 215 36.95 33.84 -5.71
N GLU A 216 37.00 34.14 -4.41
CA GLU A 216 37.10 35.53 -3.93
C GLU A 216 38.40 36.21 -4.40
N GLY A 217 39.54 35.50 -4.35
CA GLY A 217 40.81 35.98 -4.85
C GLY A 217 40.80 36.29 -6.36
N MET A 218 40.16 35.44 -7.16
CA MET A 218 39.94 35.68 -8.59
C MET A 218 39.00 36.87 -8.84
N GLN A 219 37.89 36.99 -8.10
CA GLN A 219 36.97 38.12 -8.22
C GLN A 219 37.64 39.46 -7.88
N SER A 220 38.45 39.49 -6.81
CA SER A 220 39.26 40.65 -6.44
C SER A 220 40.26 41.04 -7.54
N THR A 221 40.93 40.04 -8.13
CA THR A 221 41.85 40.24 -9.27
C THR A 221 41.12 40.79 -10.50
N ILE A 222 39.93 40.27 -10.82
CA ILE A 222 39.08 40.77 -11.91
C ILE A 222 38.67 42.24 -11.65
N LEU A 223 38.33 42.61 -10.42
CA LEU A 223 37.98 43.99 -10.06
C LEU A 223 39.15 44.96 -10.30
N VAL A 224 40.37 44.57 -9.90
CA VAL A 224 41.60 45.36 -10.15
C VAL A 224 41.86 45.51 -11.64
N LEU A 225 41.76 44.41 -12.42
CA LEU A 225 41.93 44.45 -13.87
C LEU A 225 40.87 45.31 -14.58
N GLN A 226 39.61 45.29 -14.11
CA GLN A 226 38.55 46.17 -14.63
C GLN A 226 38.85 47.65 -14.35
N GLN A 227 39.34 47.98 -13.16
CA GLN A 227 39.72 49.35 -12.80
C GLN A 227 40.94 49.83 -13.61
N GLN A 228 41.98 49.01 -13.75
CA GLN A 228 43.12 49.30 -14.63
C GLN A 228 42.68 49.51 -16.08
N LEU A 229 41.84 48.63 -16.62
CA LEU A 229 41.33 48.74 -18.00
C LEU A 229 40.45 49.98 -18.21
N LYS A 230 39.73 50.42 -17.18
CA LYS A 230 38.98 51.69 -17.16
C LYS A 230 39.92 52.91 -17.16
N GLU A 231 40.99 52.89 -16.37
CA GLU A 231 42.02 53.94 -16.34
C GLU A 231 42.79 54.01 -17.68
N THR A 232 43.21 52.87 -18.23
CA THR A 232 43.84 52.80 -19.57
C THR A 232 42.90 53.32 -20.66
N ARG A 233 41.59 53.01 -20.59
CA ARG A 233 40.58 53.58 -21.51
C ARG A 233 40.44 55.10 -21.35
N GLN A 234 40.49 55.64 -20.13
CA GLN A 234 40.46 57.08 -19.90
C GLN A 234 41.74 57.77 -20.43
N GLN A 235 42.91 57.18 -20.23
CA GLN A 235 44.18 57.67 -20.81
C GLN A 235 44.13 57.63 -22.34
N LEU A 236 43.63 56.55 -22.94
CA LEU A 236 43.41 56.45 -24.40
C LEU A 236 42.47 57.54 -24.91
N ALA A 237 41.36 57.82 -24.22
CA ALA A 237 40.44 58.89 -24.59
C ALA A 237 41.09 60.28 -24.49
N GLN A 238 41.93 60.52 -23.47
CA GLN A 238 42.70 61.75 -23.33
C GLN A 238 43.75 61.90 -24.46
N TYR A 239 44.48 60.85 -24.80
CA TYR A 239 45.41 60.87 -25.95
C TYR A 239 44.69 61.06 -27.29
N GLN A 240 43.51 60.47 -27.48
CA GLN A 240 42.67 60.68 -28.67
C GLN A 240 42.15 62.12 -28.75
N GLN A 241 41.76 62.74 -27.63
CA GLN A 241 41.41 64.17 -27.59
C GLN A 241 42.62 65.06 -27.90
N GLN A 242 43.81 64.73 -27.40
CA GLN A 242 45.04 65.47 -27.72
C GLN A 242 45.41 65.34 -29.21
N GLN A 243 45.33 64.15 -29.80
CA GLN A 243 45.49 63.99 -31.25
C GLN A 243 44.45 64.80 -32.04
N SER A 244 43.18 64.76 -31.63
CA SER A 244 42.08 65.51 -32.26
C SER A 244 42.29 67.04 -32.23
N GLN A 245 43.02 67.56 -31.24
CA GLN A 245 43.36 68.99 -31.15
C GLN A 245 44.60 69.38 -31.99
N VAL A 246 45.37 68.42 -32.48
CA VAL A 246 46.59 68.65 -33.29
C VAL A 246 46.32 68.58 -34.80
N SER A 247 45.15 68.08 -35.24
CA SER A 247 44.88 67.79 -36.66
C SER A 247 43.55 68.35 -37.20
N ALA A 248 43.43 69.68 -37.31
CA ALA A 248 42.39 70.32 -38.13
C ALA A 248 42.82 71.71 -38.69
N PRO A 249 43.10 71.83 -40.00
CA PRO A 249 43.28 73.12 -40.67
C PRO A 249 41.95 73.80 -41.04
N SER A 250 42.00 75.12 -41.17
CA SER A 250 40.98 76.01 -41.73
C SER A 250 40.81 75.80 -43.27
N THR A 251 39.74 76.21 -43.98
CA THR A 251 38.58 77.07 -43.65
C THR A 251 37.47 76.96 -44.71
N SER A 252 36.18 76.94 -44.31
CA SER A 252 35.02 77.45 -45.09
C SER A 252 34.66 76.76 -46.44
N ARG A 253 33.50 76.96 -47.11
CA ARG A 253 32.45 78.00 -47.01
C ARG A 253 31.13 77.55 -47.72
N THR A 254 29.97 78.09 -47.27
CA THR A 254 28.74 78.42 -48.05
C THR A 254 27.90 77.36 -48.83
N THR A 255 26.62 77.21 -48.40
CA THR A 255 25.32 77.29 -49.17
C THR A 255 25.01 76.32 -50.34
N SER A 256 23.75 75.92 -50.64
CA SER A 256 22.41 76.08 -50.02
C SER A 256 21.34 75.20 -50.76
N SER A 257 20.05 75.35 -50.41
CA SER A 257 18.80 74.80 -51.03
C SER A 257 18.44 73.30 -50.83
N GLU A 258 17.59 73.03 -49.82
CA GLU A 258 16.17 72.58 -49.89
C GLU A 258 15.60 71.93 -51.18
N PRO A 259 14.49 71.13 -51.14
CA PRO A 259 13.43 71.12 -50.10
C PRO A 259 12.82 69.75 -49.63
N VAL A 260 12.13 69.78 -48.46
CA VAL A 260 10.77 69.22 -48.14
C VAL A 260 10.46 67.71 -48.34
N GLU A 261 9.68 66.97 -47.53
CA GLU A 261 9.05 66.94 -46.17
C GLU A 261 8.53 65.48 -45.99
N GLN A 262 7.88 64.92 -44.95
CA GLN A 262 7.33 65.25 -43.60
C GLN A 262 7.34 63.89 -42.82
N ALA A 263 6.83 63.62 -41.60
CA ALA A 263 6.20 64.29 -40.45
C ALA A 263 6.59 63.45 -39.19
N GLU A 264 6.54 63.84 -37.91
CA GLU A 264 5.75 64.81 -37.11
C GLU A 264 4.35 64.34 -36.65
N ALA A 265 3.88 64.63 -35.42
CA ALA A 265 4.54 65.08 -34.17
C ALA A 265 3.56 65.06 -32.95
N THR A 266 4.09 65.27 -31.72
CA THR A 266 3.53 65.99 -30.52
C THR A 266 3.91 65.31 -29.17
N SER A 267 4.23 65.99 -28.06
CA SER A 267 4.61 67.41 -27.83
C SER A 267 5.28 67.70 -26.46
N LYS A 268 6.31 68.56 -26.45
CA LYS A 268 6.71 69.61 -25.44
C LYS A 268 7.03 69.29 -23.95
N ASP A 269 8.30 69.56 -23.57
CA ASP A 269 8.79 70.63 -22.64
C ASP A 269 8.09 70.96 -21.30
N CYS A 270 8.75 71.39 -20.19
CA CYS A 270 10.17 71.47 -19.75
C CYS A 270 10.17 71.75 -18.20
N SER A 271 11.19 71.50 -17.35
CA SER A 271 12.46 72.25 -17.26
C SER A 271 13.38 71.82 -16.08
N ARG A 272 14.69 72.12 -16.22
CA ARG A 272 15.85 72.33 -15.27
C ARG A 272 15.60 72.32 -13.72
N LEU A 273 16.57 71.99 -12.83
CA LEU A 273 18.05 71.82 -12.90
C LEU A 273 18.62 70.93 -11.72
N ALA A 274 19.94 70.70 -11.68
CA ALA A 274 20.70 69.83 -10.75
C ALA A 274 21.06 70.50 -9.37
N ASN A 275 21.62 69.87 -8.32
CA ASN A 275 22.83 69.00 -8.20
C ASN A 275 22.87 68.16 -6.89
N GLY A 276 23.81 67.20 -6.78
CA GLY A 276 24.37 66.65 -5.51
C GLY A 276 25.82 67.12 -5.30
N PRO A 277 26.75 66.38 -4.63
CA PRO A 277 26.63 65.18 -3.77
C PRO A 277 27.42 65.33 -2.43
N SER A 278 27.74 64.23 -1.70
CA SER A 278 29.10 63.87 -1.19
C SER A 278 29.11 62.96 0.07
N ASN A 279 30.25 62.32 0.34
CA ASN A 279 30.53 61.40 1.46
C ASN A 279 31.21 62.13 2.65
N GLY A 280 31.20 61.54 3.86
CA GLY A 280 32.13 61.93 4.93
C GLY A 280 31.95 61.18 6.26
N SER A 281 32.99 60.49 6.73
CA SER A 281 32.96 59.70 7.98
C SER A 281 34.19 59.92 8.86
N SER A 282 34.04 60.46 10.08
CA SER A 282 35.04 60.32 11.17
C SER A 282 34.56 60.79 12.56
N SER A 283 34.24 59.80 13.41
CA SER A 283 34.54 59.65 14.86
C SER A 283 34.91 60.83 15.80
N ARG A 284 34.43 60.72 17.07
CA ARG A 284 34.82 61.43 18.34
C ARG A 284 34.27 62.87 18.46
N GLN A 285 33.92 63.40 19.66
CA GLN A 285 34.38 63.11 21.03
C GLN A 285 33.30 63.42 22.11
N ARG A 286 33.57 63.14 23.41
CA ARG A 286 32.67 63.40 24.56
C ARG A 286 32.95 64.73 25.27
N THR A 287 31.90 65.39 25.82
CA THR A 287 31.78 66.08 27.16
C THR A 287 30.40 66.79 27.25
N SER A 288 29.90 67.32 28.38
CA SER A 288 29.57 66.72 29.69
C SER A 288 28.89 67.78 30.60
N GLY A 289 27.80 67.48 31.33
CA GLY A 289 27.15 68.45 32.23
C GLY A 289 26.14 67.88 33.26
N SER A 290 26.07 68.51 34.44
CA SER A 290 25.26 68.24 35.65
C SER A 290 23.72 68.41 35.50
N GLY A 291 22.85 67.90 36.40
CA GLY A 291 23.05 67.06 37.61
C GLY A 291 21.89 67.13 38.64
N PHE A 292 22.03 66.39 39.77
CA PHE A 292 21.26 66.37 41.04
C PHE A 292 19.90 65.61 41.20
N HIS A 293 19.90 64.72 42.22
CA HIS A 293 18.80 64.31 43.14
C HIS A 293 17.56 63.53 42.62
N ARG A 294 16.95 62.57 43.35
CA ARG A 294 17.20 62.02 44.72
C ARG A 294 16.51 60.63 44.92
N GLU A 295 17.16 59.73 45.68
CA GLU A 295 16.71 58.50 46.42
C GLU A 295 15.57 57.58 45.89
N GLY A 296 15.63 56.24 45.99
CA GLY A 296 16.76 55.37 46.39
C GLY A 296 16.37 53.97 46.92
N ASN A 297 17.25 52.98 46.68
CA ASN A 297 17.44 51.70 47.42
C ASN A 297 16.32 50.62 47.36
N THR A 298 16.61 49.31 47.55
CA THR A 298 17.83 48.63 48.06
C THR A 298 17.96 47.17 47.54
N THR A 299 19.19 46.70 47.28
CA THR A 299 19.82 45.36 47.56
C THR A 299 19.03 44.03 47.44
N GLU A 300 19.63 42.85 47.20
CA GLU A 300 20.86 42.34 46.53
C GLU A 300 20.88 40.79 46.75
N ASP A 301 21.60 40.06 45.90
CA ASP A 301 22.26 38.74 46.05
C ASP A 301 21.82 37.66 47.07
N GLY A 302 21.78 36.38 46.63
CA GLY A 302 21.65 35.22 47.55
C GLY A 302 21.46 33.83 46.94
N PHE A 303 22.51 33.22 46.35
CA PHE A 303 22.67 31.75 46.26
C PHE A 303 23.16 31.18 47.63
N PRO A 304 23.20 29.85 47.93
CA PRO A 304 23.01 28.65 47.07
C PRO A 304 22.18 27.48 47.72
N SER A 305 22.26 26.29 47.09
CA SER A 305 22.26 24.93 47.72
C SER A 305 20.96 24.11 47.86
N SER A 306 21.03 22.87 47.36
CA SER A 306 20.16 21.71 47.62
C SER A 306 20.70 20.86 48.80
N PRO A 307 20.20 19.63 49.13
CA PRO A 307 18.91 18.98 48.84
C PRO A 307 18.23 18.40 50.13
N GLY A 308 17.07 17.73 50.00
CA GLY A 308 16.45 16.95 51.10
C GLY A 308 15.36 15.96 50.64
N ASN A 309 15.28 14.77 51.25
CA ASN A 309 14.40 13.65 50.82
C ASN A 309 13.69 13.00 52.04
N GLY A 310 12.45 12.51 51.92
CA GLY A 310 11.70 12.00 53.09
C GLY A 310 10.34 11.28 52.89
N ASN A 311 10.40 9.95 52.76
CA ASN A 311 9.51 8.93 53.38
C ASN A 311 7.95 8.90 53.20
N LYS A 312 7.50 7.78 52.58
CA LYS A 312 6.57 6.74 53.11
C LYS A 312 5.07 7.01 53.44
N ALA A 313 4.21 6.42 52.58
CA ALA A 313 3.37 5.22 52.84
C ALA A 313 1.89 5.27 53.34
N SER A 314 1.15 4.27 52.81
CA SER A 314 0.05 3.47 53.41
C SER A 314 -1.46 3.77 53.15
N ASN A 315 -2.09 2.78 52.48
CA ASN A 315 -3.39 2.11 52.70
C ASN A 315 -4.78 2.79 52.56
N SER A 316 -5.73 1.95 52.08
CA SER A 316 -7.21 1.93 52.31
C SER A 316 -8.09 3.09 51.78
N SER A 317 -9.41 2.93 51.53
CA SER A 317 -10.25 1.86 50.92
C SER A 317 -11.73 2.29 50.92
N GLU A 318 -12.53 1.94 49.90
CA GLU A 318 -14.03 2.01 49.87
C GLU A 318 -14.66 3.45 50.01
N GLU A 319 -15.96 3.69 49.77
CA GLU A 319 -16.80 3.39 48.59
C GLU A 319 -17.88 4.52 48.37
N ARG A 320 -18.39 4.69 47.14
CA ARG A 320 -19.70 5.26 46.72
C ARG A 320 -20.18 6.72 47.00
N THR A 321 -20.49 7.39 45.87
CA THR A 321 -21.67 8.27 45.56
C THR A 321 -21.79 9.70 46.15
N GLY A 322 -22.23 10.68 45.34
CA GLY A 322 -22.76 11.94 45.91
C GLY A 322 -23.00 13.25 45.12
N ARG A 323 -22.84 13.35 43.78
CA ARG A 323 -23.20 14.53 42.91
C ARG A 323 -23.00 15.99 43.44
N GLY A 324 -22.10 16.72 42.77
CA GLY A 324 -22.37 18.11 42.32
C GLY A 324 -21.64 19.25 43.03
N GLY A 325 -21.05 20.17 42.24
CA GLY A 325 -20.42 21.41 42.73
C GLY A 325 -19.49 22.04 41.69
N SER A 326 -19.76 23.28 41.30
CA SER A 326 -18.94 24.08 40.36
C SER A 326 -17.60 24.52 40.98
N GLY A 327 -16.54 24.62 40.18
CA GLY A 327 -15.23 25.14 40.64
C GLY A 327 -14.13 25.08 39.57
N TYR A 328 -13.91 26.23 38.91
CA TYR A 328 -12.84 26.52 37.92
C TYR A 328 -11.46 25.99 38.32
N VAL A 329 -10.62 25.42 37.44
CA VAL A 329 -10.17 25.83 36.08
C VAL A 329 -9.37 27.14 36.07
N ASN A 330 -8.04 27.00 36.02
CA ASN A 330 -7.15 27.77 35.13
C ASN A 330 -5.82 26.98 35.05
N GLN A 331 -5.21 26.72 33.89
CA GLN A 331 -4.77 27.63 32.82
C GLN A 331 -3.78 28.69 33.29
N LEU A 332 -2.53 28.56 32.84
CA LEU A 332 -1.85 29.69 32.20
C LEU A 332 -1.33 29.22 30.85
N SER A 333 -2.10 29.57 29.82
CA SER A 333 -1.79 29.38 28.42
C SER A 333 -1.46 30.73 27.80
N VAL A 334 -0.40 30.76 26.97
CA VAL A 334 -0.19 31.74 25.88
C VAL A 334 0.09 33.19 26.31
N GLY A 335 0.98 33.84 25.54
CA GLY A 335 1.24 35.27 25.60
C GLY A 335 1.80 35.79 24.29
N TYR A 336 0.92 35.91 23.27
CA TYR A 336 1.09 36.88 22.17
C TYR A 336 -0.30 37.18 21.59
N GLU A 337 -0.64 38.46 21.48
CA GLU A 337 -2.03 38.91 21.30
C GLU A 337 -2.37 39.32 19.85
N SER A 338 -3.66 39.30 19.53
CA SER A 338 -4.28 40.06 18.43
C SER A 338 -4.28 41.57 18.81
N VAL A 339 -4.42 42.57 17.94
CA VAL A 339 -5.56 42.96 17.08
C VAL A 339 -5.06 44.05 16.09
N ASP A 340 -5.78 44.59 15.10
CA ASP A 340 -7.22 44.62 14.82
C ASP A 340 -7.52 44.77 13.31
N SER A 341 -8.78 44.87 12.90
CA SER A 341 -9.18 45.20 11.51
C SER A 341 -10.32 46.23 11.45
N PRO A 342 -10.27 47.21 10.52
CA PRO A 342 -11.44 47.98 10.15
C PRO A 342 -11.90 47.77 8.70
N THR A 343 -13.20 47.49 8.61
CA THR A 343 -14.13 47.58 7.46
C THR A 343 -13.88 48.73 6.46
N GLY A 344 -14.24 48.50 5.19
CA GLY A 344 -14.43 49.58 4.21
C GLY A 344 -15.07 49.09 2.90
N SER A 345 -16.39 49.23 2.75
CA SER A 345 -17.13 48.88 1.53
C SER A 345 -18.05 50.03 1.11
N GLU A 346 -17.80 50.65 -0.05
CA GLU A 346 -18.66 51.60 -0.75
C GLU A 346 -18.02 51.90 -2.14
N ASN A 347 -18.72 52.34 -3.20
CA ASN A 347 -20.13 52.73 -3.30
C ASN A 347 -20.74 52.50 -4.71
N SER A 348 -22.07 52.26 -4.73
CA SER A 348 -23.09 52.51 -5.77
C SER A 348 -22.90 52.24 -7.28
N LEU A 349 -23.95 51.63 -7.86
CA LEU A 349 -24.28 51.70 -9.29
C LEU A 349 -24.99 53.03 -9.63
N THR A 350 -24.91 53.44 -10.89
CA THR A 350 -26.00 54.16 -11.59
C THR A 350 -26.23 53.52 -12.97
N HIS A 351 -27.47 53.63 -13.46
CA HIS A 351 -27.96 52.92 -14.65
C HIS A 351 -28.01 53.80 -15.92
N HIS A 352 -28.44 53.17 -17.02
CA HIS A 352 -28.99 53.72 -18.27
C HIS A 352 -27.99 53.88 -19.44
N SER A 353 -28.33 53.52 -20.69
CA SER A 353 -29.50 52.77 -21.20
C SER A 353 -29.39 52.48 -22.71
N ASN A 354 -30.01 51.38 -23.18
CA ASN A 354 -30.84 51.24 -24.41
C ASN A 354 -30.27 51.70 -25.81
N ASP A 355 -30.71 51.16 -26.97
CA ASP A 355 -31.86 50.29 -27.27
C ASP A 355 -31.73 49.48 -28.59
N THR A 356 -32.73 48.62 -28.85
CA THR A 356 -33.25 48.12 -30.17
C THR A 356 -32.41 47.24 -31.11
N ASP A 357 -32.88 45.99 -31.29
CA ASP A 357 -33.40 45.34 -32.52
C ASP A 357 -32.63 45.46 -33.87
N SER A 358 -32.50 44.40 -34.68
CA SER A 358 -33.63 43.62 -35.26
C SER A 358 -33.18 42.35 -36.02
N ASN A 359 -34.14 41.48 -36.38
CA ASN A 359 -33.93 40.18 -37.05
C ASN A 359 -33.73 40.27 -38.58
N HIS A 360 -32.93 39.36 -39.17
CA HIS A 360 -33.45 38.34 -40.12
C HIS A 360 -32.40 37.29 -40.59
N ASP A 361 -32.81 36.02 -40.58
CA ASP A 361 -32.37 34.92 -41.47
C ASP A 361 -33.39 34.83 -42.67
N PRO A 362 -33.19 34.15 -43.83
CA PRO A 362 -32.54 32.84 -43.97
C PRO A 362 -31.70 32.58 -45.27
N GLN A 363 -31.07 31.40 -45.36
CA GLN A 363 -30.91 30.45 -46.51
C GLN A 363 -30.65 30.99 -47.96
N GLU A 364 -29.85 30.41 -48.86
CA GLU A 364 -29.00 29.19 -49.00
C GLU A 364 -28.15 29.34 -50.32
N GLU A 365 -27.32 28.44 -50.89
CA GLU A 365 -26.99 27.00 -50.71
C GLU A 365 -25.59 26.64 -51.31
N LYS A 366 -25.16 25.37 -51.17
CA LYS A 366 -24.29 24.52 -52.04
C LYS A 366 -22.93 25.02 -52.63
N ALA A 367 -21.88 24.32 -52.16
CA ALA A 367 -21.03 23.36 -52.94
C ALA A 367 -19.58 23.72 -53.39
N ALA A 368 -18.83 22.61 -53.59
CA ALA A 368 -17.51 22.44 -54.25
C ALA A 368 -16.21 22.83 -53.50
N ALA A 369 -15.36 21.83 -53.29
CA ALA A 369 -13.90 21.94 -53.16
C ALA A 369 -13.24 21.58 -54.52
N PRO A 370 -11.94 21.90 -54.79
CA PRO A 370 -10.86 21.00 -54.32
C PRO A 370 -9.45 21.66 -54.11
N THR A 371 -8.44 20.80 -53.89
CA THR A 371 -6.98 20.96 -54.12
C THR A 371 -6.13 21.92 -53.27
N GLU A 372 -5.54 21.34 -52.22
CA GLU A 372 -4.10 21.28 -51.85
C GLU A 372 -3.11 22.47 -51.98
N ASN A 373 -2.17 22.46 -51.02
CA ASN A 373 -0.94 23.27 -50.84
C ASN A 373 -1.14 24.68 -50.25
N GLY A 374 -0.45 25.07 -49.17
CA GLY A 374 0.44 24.31 -48.28
C GLY A 374 1.21 25.24 -47.35
N GLY A 375 1.16 25.03 -46.02
CA GLY A 375 1.65 26.03 -45.06
C GLY A 375 1.84 25.55 -43.62
N THR A 376 2.96 24.86 -43.39
CA THR A 376 3.68 24.71 -42.10
C THR A 376 2.85 24.66 -40.79
N ASP A 377 2.72 23.47 -40.21
CA ASP A 377 2.18 23.28 -38.86
C ASP A 377 2.88 24.14 -37.80
N GLY A 378 2.09 24.95 -37.09
CA GLY A 378 2.49 25.53 -35.82
C GLY A 378 2.64 24.43 -34.76
N ARG A 379 3.85 23.91 -34.58
CA ARG A 379 4.15 22.86 -33.59
C ARG A 379 3.75 23.30 -32.19
N GLY A 380 2.59 22.84 -31.74
CA GLY A 380 2.12 23.01 -30.37
C GLY A 380 3.18 22.53 -29.37
N ARG A 381 3.44 23.33 -28.34
CA ARG A 381 4.51 23.13 -27.36
C ARG A 381 4.25 21.88 -26.52
N MET A 382 4.67 20.71 -27.02
CA MET A 382 4.52 19.44 -26.33
C MET A 382 5.17 19.50 -24.94
N SER A 383 4.35 19.43 -23.90
CA SER A 383 4.82 19.35 -22.51
C SER A 383 5.51 18.01 -22.26
N ALA A 384 6.40 17.95 -21.28
CA ALA A 384 7.20 16.76 -20.97
C ALA A 384 6.32 15.61 -20.45
N GLY A 385 5.99 14.66 -21.32
CA GLY A 385 5.11 13.53 -21.03
C GLY A 385 4.85 12.63 -22.23
N SER A 386 5.86 12.38 -23.07
CA SER A 386 5.73 11.68 -24.36
C SER A 386 5.52 10.17 -24.26
N ASP A 387 5.60 9.58 -23.06
CA ASP A 387 5.46 8.14 -22.84
C ASP A 387 4.71 7.87 -21.52
N PRO A 388 3.37 7.67 -21.57
CA PRO A 388 2.56 7.50 -20.39
C PRO A 388 2.52 6.04 -19.89
N VAL A 389 2.08 5.84 -18.65
CA VAL A 389 1.80 4.50 -18.12
C VAL A 389 0.46 3.99 -18.64
N VAL A 390 0.43 2.75 -19.11
CA VAL A 390 -0.74 2.08 -19.68
C VAL A 390 -1.03 0.76 -18.98
N ILE A 391 -2.29 0.35 -18.98
CA ILE A 391 -2.77 -0.94 -18.49
C ILE A 391 -3.02 -1.84 -19.70
N VAL A 392 -2.26 -2.93 -19.85
CA VAL A 392 -2.39 -3.86 -20.99
C VAL A 392 -3.29 -5.06 -20.72
N SER A 393 -3.60 -5.32 -19.44
CA SER A 393 -4.40 -6.48 -19.04
C SER A 393 -5.05 -6.25 -17.68
N ALA A 394 -6.25 -6.81 -17.49
CA ALA A 394 -7.08 -6.64 -16.31
C ALA A 394 -7.94 -7.90 -16.08
N ALA A 395 -7.92 -8.45 -14.86
CA ALA A 395 -8.74 -9.59 -14.47
C ALA A 395 -9.01 -9.61 -12.96
N ARG A 396 -10.11 -10.26 -12.55
CA ARG A 396 -10.48 -10.48 -11.15
C ARG A 396 -10.98 -11.90 -10.92
N THR A 397 -10.98 -12.37 -9.68
CA THR A 397 -11.78 -13.56 -9.33
C THR A 397 -13.28 -13.20 -9.37
N ALA A 398 -14.14 -14.21 -9.35
CA ALA A 398 -15.46 -14.03 -8.76
C ALA A 398 -15.33 -13.55 -7.30
N ILE A 399 -16.32 -12.83 -6.79
CA ILE A 399 -16.39 -12.38 -5.40
C ILE A 399 -17.22 -13.39 -4.61
N GLY A 400 -16.59 -14.00 -3.60
CA GLY A 400 -17.22 -14.93 -2.67
C GLY A 400 -17.95 -14.19 -1.55
N SER A 401 -19.06 -14.74 -1.08
CA SER A 401 -19.71 -14.31 0.16
C SER A 401 -18.90 -14.72 1.38
N PHE A 402 -19.06 -14.02 2.51
CA PHE A 402 -18.47 -14.43 3.78
C PHE A 402 -18.88 -15.87 4.16
N ASN A 403 -17.89 -16.74 4.37
CA ASN A 403 -18.04 -18.19 4.56
C ASN A 403 -18.71 -18.94 3.39
N GLY A 404 -18.72 -18.35 2.19
CA GLY A 404 -19.26 -18.90 0.95
C GLY A 404 -18.23 -19.62 0.08
N ALA A 405 -18.40 -19.57 -1.23
CA ALA A 405 -17.72 -20.38 -2.23
C ALA A 405 -16.17 -20.33 -2.20
N LEU A 406 -15.59 -19.18 -1.84
CA LEU A 406 -14.12 -19.00 -1.79
C LEU A 406 -13.51 -19.18 -0.39
N SER A 407 -14.33 -19.38 0.64
CA SER A 407 -13.88 -19.41 2.05
C SER A 407 -12.80 -20.45 2.37
N THR A 408 -12.71 -21.53 1.59
CA THR A 408 -11.67 -22.57 1.73
C THR A 408 -10.36 -22.23 1.00
N VAL A 409 -10.35 -21.28 0.05
CA VAL A 409 -9.15 -20.86 -0.71
C VAL A 409 -8.27 -19.88 0.08
N PRO A 410 -6.93 -20.07 0.17
CA PRO A 410 -6.00 -19.09 0.73
C PRO A 410 -5.98 -17.76 -0.06
N VAL A 411 -5.75 -16.64 0.63
CA VAL A 411 -5.71 -15.31 -0.02
C VAL A 411 -4.60 -15.20 -1.09
N HIS A 412 -3.45 -15.84 -0.87
CA HIS A 412 -2.36 -15.88 -1.84
C HIS A 412 -2.67 -16.75 -3.07
N ASP A 413 -3.57 -17.73 -2.97
CA ASP A 413 -4.00 -18.53 -4.12
C ASP A 413 -4.99 -17.74 -5.00
N LEU A 414 -5.87 -16.95 -4.38
CA LEU A 414 -6.71 -15.98 -5.09
C LEU A 414 -5.83 -14.96 -5.85
N GLY A 415 -4.79 -14.44 -5.19
CA GLY A 415 -3.78 -13.58 -5.83
C GLY A 415 -3.05 -14.27 -6.97
N SER A 416 -2.59 -15.52 -6.76
CA SER A 416 -1.89 -16.32 -7.78
C SER A 416 -2.74 -16.51 -9.04
N ALA A 417 -4.03 -16.78 -8.88
CA ALA A 417 -4.97 -16.97 -9.99
C ALA A 417 -5.08 -15.71 -10.87
N VAL A 418 -5.25 -14.53 -10.28
CA VAL A 418 -5.36 -13.29 -11.04
C VAL A 418 -4.03 -12.85 -11.65
N ILE A 419 -2.91 -12.97 -10.93
CA ILE A 419 -1.57 -12.63 -11.44
C ILE A 419 -1.24 -13.47 -12.69
N LYS A 420 -1.44 -14.80 -12.59
CA LYS A 420 -1.18 -15.73 -13.69
C LYS A 420 -2.06 -15.46 -14.90
N GLU A 421 -3.34 -15.14 -14.69
CA GLU A 421 -4.27 -14.85 -15.77
C GLU A 421 -3.99 -13.50 -16.44
N VAL A 422 -3.63 -12.44 -15.70
CA VAL A 422 -3.33 -11.15 -16.35
C VAL A 422 -2.05 -11.19 -17.19
N LEU A 423 -1.01 -11.93 -16.75
CA LEU A 423 0.20 -12.16 -17.56
C LEU A 423 -0.11 -12.98 -18.82
N LYS A 424 -0.88 -14.06 -18.69
CA LYS A 424 -1.37 -14.87 -19.82
C LYS A 424 -2.17 -14.04 -20.83
N ARG A 425 -3.08 -13.17 -20.36
CA ARG A 425 -3.87 -12.25 -21.20
C ARG A 425 -3.01 -11.18 -21.88
N ALA A 426 -1.95 -10.72 -21.22
CA ALA A 426 -0.94 -9.81 -21.80
C ALA A 426 0.09 -10.51 -22.69
N THR A 427 0.04 -11.85 -22.83
CA THR A 427 1.07 -12.67 -23.50
C THR A 427 2.51 -12.42 -23.02
N LEU A 428 2.67 -12.11 -21.72
CA LEU A 428 3.97 -11.84 -21.09
C LEU A 428 4.52 -13.08 -20.39
N ALA A 429 5.85 -13.20 -20.35
CA ALA A 429 6.53 -14.23 -19.58
C ALA A 429 6.60 -13.82 -18.09
N PRO A 430 6.52 -14.74 -17.10
CA PRO A 430 6.64 -14.39 -15.69
C PRO A 430 7.97 -13.71 -15.31
N GLU A 431 9.03 -13.98 -16.07
CA GLU A 431 10.35 -13.35 -15.96
C GLU A 431 10.46 -11.92 -16.53
N ASP A 432 9.47 -11.46 -17.31
CA ASP A 432 9.40 -10.04 -17.76
C ASP A 432 9.07 -9.07 -16.62
N VAL A 433 8.49 -9.58 -15.52
CA VAL A 433 7.94 -8.75 -14.44
C VAL A 433 9.07 -8.14 -13.61
N SER A 434 9.08 -6.81 -13.52
CA SER A 434 10.04 -6.05 -12.70
C SER A 434 9.71 -6.09 -11.21
N GLU A 435 8.42 -5.97 -10.84
CA GLU A 435 7.94 -6.15 -9.47
C GLU A 435 6.45 -6.54 -9.40
N VAL A 436 5.99 -6.98 -8.21
CA VAL A 436 4.58 -7.26 -7.92
C VAL A 436 4.11 -6.48 -6.69
N VAL A 437 3.09 -5.63 -6.85
CA VAL A 437 2.58 -4.72 -5.81
C VAL A 437 1.11 -5.00 -5.54
N PHE A 438 0.73 -5.48 -4.35
CA PHE A 438 -0.67 -5.82 -4.06
C PHE A 438 -1.21 -5.19 -2.78
N GLY A 439 -2.47 -4.77 -2.84
CA GLY A 439 -3.27 -4.38 -1.68
C GLY A 439 -3.79 -5.58 -0.89
N HIS A 440 -3.58 -5.60 0.43
CA HIS A 440 -4.10 -6.65 1.32
C HIS A 440 -4.17 -6.09 2.75
N VAL A 441 -5.32 -6.24 3.43
CA VAL A 441 -5.55 -5.67 4.76
C VAL A 441 -5.42 -6.73 5.85
N LEU A 442 -6.19 -7.83 5.76
CA LEU A 442 -6.33 -8.81 6.84
C LEU A 442 -5.24 -9.89 6.77
N SER A 443 -3.98 -9.45 6.87
CA SER A 443 -2.78 -10.27 6.72
C SER A 443 -2.45 -11.18 7.93
N ALA A 444 -3.19 -11.07 9.02
CA ALA A 444 -2.98 -11.87 10.23
C ALA A 444 -3.05 -13.38 9.92
N GLY A 445 -2.01 -14.13 10.31
CA GLY A 445 -1.92 -15.58 10.10
C GLY A 445 -1.56 -16.01 8.66
N CYS A 446 -1.53 -15.12 7.66
CA CYS A 446 -1.32 -15.46 6.25
C CYS A 446 0.16 -15.76 5.87
N GLY A 447 1.03 -16.01 6.84
CA GLY A 447 2.46 -16.27 6.63
C GLY A 447 3.30 -15.01 6.33
N GLN A 448 4.57 -15.20 5.97
CA GLN A 448 5.46 -14.09 5.60
C GLN A 448 5.10 -13.56 4.20
N ASN A 449 4.87 -12.25 4.08
CA ASN A 449 4.59 -11.55 2.81
C ASN A 449 3.65 -12.32 1.86
N PRO A 450 2.33 -12.29 2.09
CA PRO A 450 1.36 -13.02 1.26
C PRO A 450 1.43 -12.65 -0.23
N VAL A 451 1.86 -11.43 -0.59
CA VAL A 451 2.03 -11.01 -1.98
C VAL A 451 3.20 -11.73 -2.64
N ARG A 452 4.29 -12.00 -1.90
CA ARG A 452 5.37 -12.86 -2.37
C ARG A 452 4.91 -14.30 -2.57
N GLN A 453 4.07 -14.83 -1.69
CA GLN A 453 3.45 -16.15 -1.87
C GLN A 453 2.61 -16.18 -3.15
N ALA A 454 1.78 -15.15 -3.40
CA ALA A 454 0.96 -15.03 -4.61
C ALA A 454 1.79 -14.88 -5.91
N SER A 455 2.86 -14.09 -5.86
CA SER A 455 3.83 -13.91 -6.96
C SER A 455 4.44 -15.26 -7.37
N VAL A 456 4.98 -16.01 -6.40
CA VAL A 456 5.60 -17.32 -6.65
C VAL A 456 4.57 -18.36 -7.07
N GLY A 457 3.39 -18.38 -6.46
CA GLY A 457 2.29 -19.29 -6.82
C GLY A 457 1.73 -19.07 -8.23
N ALA A 458 1.83 -17.85 -8.76
CA ALA A 458 1.52 -17.57 -10.17
C ALA A 458 2.59 -18.08 -11.16
N GLY A 459 3.80 -18.38 -10.68
CA GLY A 459 4.96 -18.79 -11.49
C GLY A 459 6.00 -17.69 -11.73
N ILE A 460 5.90 -16.53 -11.07
CA ILE A 460 6.92 -15.46 -11.18
C ILE A 460 8.19 -15.89 -10.42
N PRO A 461 9.39 -15.77 -11.01
CA PRO A 461 10.62 -16.32 -10.43
C PRO A 461 11.09 -15.59 -9.16
N TYR A 462 11.91 -16.30 -8.37
CA TYR A 462 12.46 -15.80 -7.10
C TYR A 462 13.39 -14.57 -7.23
N SER A 463 13.80 -14.17 -8.44
CA SER A 463 14.51 -12.92 -8.70
C SER A 463 13.64 -11.68 -8.54
N VAL A 464 12.34 -11.77 -8.86
CA VAL A 464 11.43 -10.61 -8.92
C VAL A 464 11.00 -10.20 -7.50
N PRO A 465 11.13 -8.93 -7.09
CA PRO A 465 10.58 -8.43 -5.82
C PRO A 465 9.04 -8.41 -5.83
N ALA A 466 8.44 -8.69 -4.67
CA ALA A 466 6.99 -8.66 -4.50
C ALA A 466 6.62 -8.21 -3.08
N TRP A 467 5.67 -7.28 -2.94
CA TRP A 467 5.39 -6.63 -1.66
C TRP A 467 3.93 -6.13 -1.53
N SER A 468 3.49 -5.97 -0.27
CA SER A 468 2.14 -5.56 0.09
C SER A 468 2.07 -4.08 0.49
N CYS A 469 1.06 -3.36 0.00
CA CYS A 469 0.65 -2.07 0.56
C CYS A 469 -0.68 -2.20 1.31
N GLN A 470 -0.87 -1.41 2.37
CA GLN A 470 -2.11 -1.35 3.15
C GLN A 470 -2.61 0.10 3.19
N MET A 471 -3.82 0.32 2.69
CA MET A 471 -4.57 1.57 2.73
C MET A 471 -6.08 1.26 2.84
N ILE A 472 -6.42 0.32 3.73
CA ILE A 472 -7.72 -0.35 3.94
C ILE A 472 -8.42 -0.67 2.61
N CYS A 473 -9.65 -0.17 2.39
CA CYS A 473 -10.44 -0.35 1.16
C CYS A 473 -9.71 0.10 -0.12
N GLY A 474 -8.77 1.05 0.02
CA GLY A 474 -7.99 1.64 -1.08
C GLY A 474 -6.72 0.90 -1.43
N SER A 475 -6.32 -0.12 -0.67
CA SER A 475 -5.06 -0.86 -0.87
C SER A 475 -4.89 -1.30 -2.34
N GLY A 476 -5.92 -1.89 -2.94
CA GLY A 476 -5.87 -2.40 -4.31
C GLY A 476 -5.74 -1.33 -5.39
N LEU A 477 -6.31 -0.14 -5.21
CA LEU A 477 -6.13 0.97 -6.17
C LEU A 477 -4.80 1.70 -5.90
N LYS A 478 -4.39 1.79 -4.63
CA LYS A 478 -3.11 2.38 -4.22
C LYS A 478 -1.93 1.58 -4.76
N ALA A 479 -2.04 0.26 -4.85
CA ALA A 479 -1.07 -0.60 -5.53
C ALA A 479 -0.87 -0.21 -7.01
N VAL A 480 -1.95 0.04 -7.75
CA VAL A 480 -1.89 0.50 -9.15
C VAL A 480 -1.25 1.88 -9.24
N CYS A 481 -1.57 2.80 -8.31
CA CYS A 481 -0.88 4.10 -8.24
C CYS A 481 0.62 3.96 -7.95
N LEU A 482 1.02 3.04 -7.07
CA LEU A 482 2.43 2.81 -6.71
C LEU A 482 3.21 2.20 -7.89
N ALA A 483 2.64 1.23 -8.58
CA ALA A 483 3.18 0.68 -9.83
C ALA A 483 3.30 1.76 -10.92
N ALA A 484 2.29 2.63 -11.07
CA ALA A 484 2.36 3.76 -11.99
C ALA A 484 3.42 4.81 -11.58
N GLN A 485 3.83 4.85 -10.30
CA GLN A 485 4.95 5.68 -9.85
C GLN A 485 6.30 5.04 -10.21
N SER A 486 6.53 3.74 -9.94
CA SER A 486 7.80 3.07 -10.27
C SER A 486 8.05 2.96 -11.79
N VAL A 487 7.00 2.67 -12.57
CA VAL A 487 7.08 2.68 -14.05
C VAL A 487 7.34 4.10 -14.59
N ARG A 488 6.74 5.14 -13.99
CA ARG A 488 6.93 6.53 -14.46
C ARG A 488 8.30 7.11 -14.13
N ILE A 489 8.88 6.79 -12.97
CA ILE A 489 10.23 7.24 -12.61
C ILE A 489 11.32 6.44 -13.35
N GLY A 490 11.05 5.17 -13.66
CA GLY A 490 11.91 4.30 -14.48
C GLY A 490 12.55 3.12 -13.74
N ASP A 491 12.26 2.93 -12.46
CA ASP A 491 12.80 1.84 -11.64
C ASP A 491 12.28 0.46 -12.06
N SER A 492 11.07 0.41 -12.64
CA SER A 492 10.43 -0.80 -13.17
C SER A 492 9.96 -0.60 -14.60
N SER A 493 10.03 -1.66 -15.44
CA SER A 493 9.48 -1.64 -16.80
C SER A 493 8.04 -2.17 -16.83
N ILE A 494 7.82 -3.33 -16.21
CA ILE A 494 6.55 -4.07 -16.22
C ILE A 494 6.19 -4.45 -14.79
N VAL A 495 4.99 -4.08 -14.35
CA VAL A 495 4.55 -4.31 -12.96
C VAL A 495 3.19 -4.97 -12.95
N VAL A 496 3.06 -6.06 -12.18
CA VAL A 496 1.74 -6.62 -11.86
C VAL A 496 1.24 -5.98 -10.58
N ALA A 497 0.20 -5.15 -10.70
CA ALA A 497 -0.41 -4.48 -9.56
C ALA A 497 -1.82 -5.01 -9.30
N GLY A 498 -2.28 -4.96 -8.05
CA GLY A 498 -3.63 -5.43 -7.74
C GLY A 498 -3.99 -5.37 -6.27
N GLY A 499 -4.94 -6.22 -5.88
CA GLY A 499 -5.25 -6.46 -4.49
C GLY A 499 -5.97 -7.79 -4.27
N MET A 500 -5.88 -8.30 -3.05
CA MET A 500 -6.44 -9.59 -2.65
C MET A 500 -6.90 -9.54 -1.20
N GLU A 501 -8.03 -10.18 -0.90
CA GLU A 501 -8.52 -10.33 0.46
C GLU A 501 -9.25 -11.67 0.62
N SER A 502 -9.09 -12.31 1.78
CA SER A 502 -10.03 -13.35 2.21
C SER A 502 -10.50 -13.04 3.63
N MET A 503 -11.62 -12.32 3.72
CA MET A 503 -12.22 -11.97 5.00
C MET A 503 -12.76 -13.21 5.72
N SER A 504 -13.15 -14.27 4.99
CA SER A 504 -13.55 -15.56 5.58
C SER A 504 -12.42 -16.31 6.29
N LYS A 505 -11.15 -15.95 6.04
CA LYS A 505 -9.97 -16.54 6.71
C LYS A 505 -9.38 -15.69 7.83
N ALA A 506 -9.91 -14.50 8.07
CA ALA A 506 -9.43 -13.59 9.09
C ALA A 506 -9.52 -14.23 10.49
N PRO A 507 -8.40 -14.39 11.22
CA PRO A 507 -8.38 -15.10 12.49
C PRO A 507 -8.96 -14.27 13.65
N HIS A 508 -9.35 -14.95 14.73
CA HIS A 508 -9.49 -14.27 16.02
C HIS A 508 -8.11 -14.09 16.69
N LEU A 509 -7.89 -12.93 17.30
CA LEU A 509 -6.64 -12.49 17.92
C LEU A 509 -6.71 -12.59 19.45
N VAL A 510 -5.58 -12.90 20.08
CA VAL A 510 -5.47 -13.05 21.54
C VAL A 510 -4.05 -12.72 22.05
N HIS A 511 -3.94 -11.85 23.06
CA HIS A 511 -2.65 -11.32 23.54
C HIS A 511 -1.98 -12.23 24.61
N LEU A 512 -1.56 -13.43 24.20
CA LEU A 512 -1.01 -14.44 25.11
C LEU A 512 0.43 -14.17 25.61
N ARG A 513 1.24 -13.34 24.92
CA ARG A 513 2.70 -13.27 25.14
C ARG A 513 3.13 -12.85 26.56
N THR A 514 2.34 -12.01 27.23
CA THR A 514 2.59 -11.58 28.62
C THR A 514 2.04 -12.59 29.65
N GLY A 515 1.10 -13.44 29.24
CA GLY A 515 0.26 -14.24 30.12
C GLY A 515 -0.81 -13.40 30.85
N VAL A 516 -1.99 -13.99 31.07
CA VAL A 516 -3.03 -13.40 31.93
C VAL A 516 -2.92 -14.05 33.31
N LYS A 517 -2.50 -13.28 34.31
CA LYS A 517 -2.28 -13.77 35.69
C LYS A 517 -3.59 -14.20 36.37
N ILE A 518 -4.64 -13.41 36.18
CA ILE A 518 -6.01 -13.63 36.64
C ILE A 518 -6.92 -12.63 35.90
N GLY A 519 -8.16 -13.01 35.63
CA GLY A 519 -9.14 -12.17 34.91
C GLY A 519 -9.49 -12.71 33.52
N GLU A 520 -10.37 -12.00 32.82
CA GLU A 520 -10.84 -12.35 31.49
C GLU A 520 -9.85 -12.00 30.38
N MET A 521 -10.06 -12.58 29.20
CA MET A 521 -9.25 -12.36 28.01
C MET A 521 -10.13 -12.43 26.77
N SER A 522 -10.15 -11.37 25.95
CA SER A 522 -10.98 -11.32 24.74
C SER A 522 -10.32 -12.05 23.56
N LEU A 523 -11.10 -12.89 22.89
CA LEU A 523 -10.86 -13.28 21.50
C LEU A 523 -11.39 -12.14 20.63
N ARG A 524 -10.51 -11.37 19.99
CA ARG A 524 -10.92 -10.24 19.13
C ARG A 524 -11.02 -10.69 17.68
N ASP A 525 -12.14 -10.42 17.02
CA ASP A 525 -12.26 -10.62 15.57
C ASP A 525 -11.35 -9.63 14.81
N SER A 526 -10.45 -10.11 13.95
CA SER A 526 -9.54 -9.23 13.20
C SER A 526 -10.22 -8.48 12.04
N ILE A 527 -11.34 -8.98 11.50
CA ILE A 527 -12.15 -8.25 10.51
C ILE A 527 -12.67 -6.96 11.16
N LEU A 528 -13.20 -7.08 12.37
CA LEU A 528 -13.69 -5.93 13.13
C LEU A 528 -12.54 -5.06 13.62
N CYS A 529 -11.49 -5.63 14.21
CA CYS A 529 -10.37 -4.91 14.81
C CYS A 529 -9.54 -4.13 13.78
N ASP A 530 -9.14 -4.78 12.68
CA ASP A 530 -8.10 -4.28 11.78
C ASP A 530 -8.67 -3.79 10.43
N GLY A 531 -9.94 -4.10 10.13
CA GLY A 531 -10.61 -3.73 8.89
C GLY A 531 -11.80 -2.77 9.03
N LEU A 532 -12.65 -2.95 10.06
CA LEU A 532 -13.99 -2.34 10.09
C LEU A 532 -14.31 -1.46 11.32
N THR A 533 -13.39 -1.26 12.26
CA THR A 533 -13.55 -0.32 13.39
C THR A 533 -12.71 0.93 13.18
N ASP A 534 -13.26 2.11 13.42
CA ASP A 534 -12.52 3.36 13.36
C ASP A 534 -11.56 3.48 14.56
N ALA A 535 -10.27 3.65 14.28
CA ALA A 535 -9.23 3.69 15.31
C ALA A 535 -9.29 4.95 16.21
N PHE A 536 -9.98 6.01 15.77
CA PHE A 536 -10.04 7.29 16.49
C PHE A 536 -11.30 7.39 17.36
N HIS A 537 -12.43 6.87 16.87
CA HIS A 537 -13.72 6.94 17.57
C HIS A 537 -14.21 5.61 18.17
N ASN A 538 -13.52 4.49 17.89
CA ASN A 538 -13.83 3.15 18.40
C ASN A 538 -15.29 2.70 18.13
N TYR A 539 -15.77 2.93 16.90
CA TYR A 539 -17.04 2.39 16.41
C TYR A 539 -16.91 1.78 15.01
N HIS A 540 -17.90 0.99 14.58
CA HIS A 540 -17.88 0.33 13.27
C HIS A 540 -18.00 1.34 12.11
N MET A 541 -17.41 1.05 10.95
CA MET A 541 -17.51 1.88 9.73
C MET A 541 -18.96 2.26 9.36
N GLY A 542 -19.92 1.39 9.65
CA GLY A 542 -21.36 1.65 9.46
C GLY A 542 -21.89 2.85 10.24
N VAL A 543 -21.27 3.23 11.37
CA VAL A 543 -21.62 4.46 12.11
C VAL A 543 -21.14 5.71 11.35
N THR A 544 -20.01 5.66 10.62
CA THR A 544 -19.62 6.76 9.71
C THR A 544 -20.64 6.93 8.58
N ALA A 545 -21.23 5.83 8.11
CA ALA A 545 -22.27 5.86 7.08
C ALA A 545 -23.58 6.47 7.59
N GLU A 546 -23.92 6.28 8.86
CA GLU A 546 -25.04 6.98 9.54
C GLU A 546 -24.72 8.46 9.77
N ASN A 547 -23.48 8.81 10.15
CA ASN A 547 -23.04 10.21 10.29
C ASN A 547 -23.17 10.97 8.95
N VAL A 548 -22.74 10.35 7.85
CA VAL A 548 -22.89 10.92 6.50
C VAL A 548 -24.36 10.98 6.09
N ALA A 549 -25.16 9.95 6.35
CA ALA A 549 -26.61 9.96 6.08
C ALA A 549 -27.29 11.15 6.77
N LYS A 550 -26.99 11.36 8.06
CA LYS A 550 -27.51 12.46 8.87
C LYS A 550 -27.04 13.83 8.36
N LYS A 551 -25.77 13.98 7.97
CA LYS A 551 -25.20 15.25 7.52
C LYS A 551 -25.61 15.66 6.10
N TRP A 552 -25.72 14.71 5.16
CA TRP A 552 -26.18 14.97 3.77
C TRP A 552 -27.69 14.79 3.56
N GLN A 553 -28.43 14.47 4.63
CA GLN A 553 -29.88 14.23 4.65
C GLN A 553 -30.31 13.09 3.71
N VAL A 554 -29.56 11.98 3.71
CA VAL A 554 -29.84 10.80 2.89
C VAL A 554 -30.80 9.87 3.63
N SER A 555 -32.10 9.97 3.30
CA SER A 555 -33.15 9.17 3.95
C SER A 555 -32.95 7.65 3.76
N ARG A 556 -33.48 6.86 4.70
CA ARG A 556 -33.56 5.40 4.60
C ARG A 556 -34.12 4.92 3.26
N GLU A 557 -35.16 5.59 2.77
CA GLU A 557 -35.81 5.26 1.49
C GLU A 557 -34.88 5.50 0.29
N ALA A 558 -34.07 6.58 0.31
CA ALA A 558 -33.09 6.85 -0.73
C ALA A 558 -31.96 5.80 -0.75
N GLN A 559 -31.52 5.36 0.44
CA GLN A 559 -30.53 4.29 0.58
C GLN A 559 -31.06 2.94 0.04
N ASP A 560 -32.30 2.59 0.38
CA ASP A 560 -32.92 1.34 -0.06
C ASP A 560 -33.23 1.35 -1.57
N LYS A 561 -33.63 2.51 -2.13
CA LYS A 561 -33.79 2.69 -3.59
C LYS A 561 -32.45 2.52 -4.33
N PHE A 562 -31.37 3.12 -3.82
CA PHE A 562 -30.03 2.96 -4.41
C PHE A 562 -29.55 1.50 -4.32
N ALA A 563 -29.79 0.82 -3.19
CA ALA A 563 -29.45 -0.59 -3.02
C ALA A 563 -30.17 -1.51 -4.01
N VAL A 564 -31.48 -1.31 -4.22
CA VAL A 564 -32.27 -2.06 -5.22
C VAL A 564 -31.78 -1.77 -6.64
N LEU A 565 -31.40 -0.52 -6.95
CA LEU A 565 -30.80 -0.17 -8.25
C LEU A 565 -29.48 -0.92 -8.50
N SER A 566 -28.58 -0.96 -7.51
CA SER A 566 -27.30 -1.70 -7.59
C SER A 566 -27.52 -3.20 -7.81
N GLN A 567 -28.41 -3.84 -7.03
CA GLN A 567 -28.78 -5.24 -7.19
C GLN A 567 -29.35 -5.56 -8.58
N ASN A 568 -30.27 -4.71 -9.07
CA ASN A 568 -30.94 -4.95 -10.36
C ASN A 568 -30.00 -4.69 -11.56
N ARG A 569 -29.07 -3.74 -11.46
CA ARG A 569 -28.00 -3.54 -12.45
C ARG A 569 -27.05 -4.74 -12.47
N THR A 570 -26.60 -5.24 -11.32
CA THR A 570 -25.73 -6.44 -11.26
C THR A 570 -26.43 -7.71 -11.74
N GLU A 571 -27.71 -7.91 -11.43
CA GLU A 571 -28.50 -9.00 -11.98
C GLU A 571 -28.59 -8.92 -13.52
N SER A 572 -28.76 -7.70 -14.07
CA SER A 572 -28.79 -7.47 -15.52
C SER A 572 -27.43 -7.72 -16.17
N ALA A 573 -26.35 -7.22 -15.57
CA ALA A 573 -24.98 -7.39 -16.05
C ALA A 573 -24.53 -8.87 -16.02
N GLN A 574 -24.89 -9.61 -14.97
CA GLN A 574 -24.66 -11.06 -14.91
C GLN A 574 -25.47 -11.82 -15.98
N LYS A 575 -26.74 -11.48 -16.19
CA LYS A 575 -27.58 -12.11 -17.22
C LYS A 575 -27.14 -11.78 -18.66
N ALA A 576 -26.48 -10.65 -18.86
CA ALA A 576 -25.91 -10.22 -20.14
C ALA A 576 -24.45 -10.67 -20.36
N GLY A 577 -23.85 -11.40 -19.42
CA GLY A 577 -22.46 -11.89 -19.51
C GLY A 577 -21.39 -10.78 -19.46
N HIS A 578 -21.72 -9.59 -18.95
CA HIS A 578 -20.80 -8.44 -18.94
C HIS A 578 -19.50 -8.73 -18.15
N PHE A 579 -19.58 -9.56 -17.10
CA PHE A 579 -18.43 -9.93 -16.27
C PHE A 579 -17.63 -11.13 -16.81
N ASP A 580 -18.10 -11.83 -17.84
CA ASP A 580 -17.49 -13.08 -18.33
C ASP A 580 -16.06 -12.86 -18.85
N LYS A 581 -15.77 -11.67 -19.39
CA LYS A 581 -14.44 -11.29 -19.84
C LYS A 581 -13.50 -10.94 -18.68
N GLU A 582 -14.00 -10.36 -17.59
CA GLU A 582 -13.16 -9.87 -16.50
C GLU A 582 -12.86 -10.92 -15.42
N ILE A 583 -13.73 -11.92 -15.25
CA ILE A 583 -13.56 -12.99 -14.27
C ILE A 583 -12.50 -14.02 -14.73
N VAL A 584 -11.67 -14.47 -13.79
CA VAL A 584 -10.92 -15.73 -13.84
C VAL A 584 -11.60 -16.77 -12.95
N PRO A 585 -11.82 -18.01 -13.44
CA PRO A 585 -12.30 -19.10 -12.59
C PRO A 585 -11.29 -19.48 -11.50
N VAL A 586 -11.77 -19.68 -10.27
CA VAL A 586 -11.00 -20.23 -9.15
C VAL A 586 -11.43 -21.66 -8.91
N PHE A 587 -10.47 -22.59 -8.82
CA PHE A 587 -10.74 -24.01 -8.59
C PHE A 587 -10.64 -24.35 -7.10
N VAL A 588 -11.75 -24.79 -6.52
CA VAL A 588 -11.93 -25.02 -5.08
C VAL A 588 -11.99 -26.51 -4.80
N SER A 589 -10.99 -27.05 -4.11
CA SER A 589 -10.92 -28.46 -3.73
C SER A 589 -11.91 -28.79 -2.60
N SER A 590 -12.77 -29.78 -2.82
CA SER A 590 -13.76 -30.23 -1.83
C SER A 590 -13.76 -31.76 -1.70
N ARG A 591 -14.44 -32.28 -0.66
CA ARG A 591 -14.69 -33.74 -0.51
C ARG A 591 -15.49 -34.36 -1.67
N LYS A 592 -16.14 -33.55 -2.52
CA LYS A 592 -16.88 -34.00 -3.71
C LYS A 592 -16.05 -33.90 -5.00
N GLY A 593 -14.78 -33.50 -4.92
CA GLY A 593 -13.93 -33.17 -6.06
C GLY A 593 -13.67 -31.66 -6.18
N LEU A 594 -13.12 -31.27 -7.33
CA LEU A 594 -12.74 -29.89 -7.64
C LEU A 594 -13.94 -29.12 -8.23
N THR A 595 -14.31 -28.00 -7.61
CA THR A 595 -15.41 -27.14 -8.06
C THR A 595 -14.86 -25.88 -8.71
N GLU A 596 -15.38 -25.49 -9.88
CA GLU A 596 -15.06 -24.23 -10.53
C GLU A 596 -15.95 -23.10 -10.00
N VAL A 597 -15.35 -22.01 -9.49
CA VAL A 597 -16.06 -20.81 -9.01
C VAL A 597 -15.75 -19.64 -9.95
N LYS A 598 -16.75 -19.20 -10.71
CA LYS A 598 -16.62 -18.17 -11.76
C LYS A 598 -17.82 -17.20 -11.88
N ILE A 599 -18.67 -17.16 -10.87
CA ILE A 599 -19.85 -16.27 -10.80
C ILE A 599 -19.82 -15.59 -9.43
N ASP A 600 -20.05 -14.28 -9.39
CA ASP A 600 -20.14 -13.54 -8.12
C ASP A 600 -21.32 -14.05 -7.28
N GLU A 601 -21.05 -14.41 -6.03
CA GLU A 601 -21.96 -15.17 -5.16
C GLU A 601 -22.88 -14.26 -4.31
N PHE A 602 -22.48 -13.02 -4.07
CA PHE A 602 -23.18 -12.07 -3.19
C PHE A 602 -24.49 -11.44 -3.75
N PRO A 603 -24.70 -11.28 -5.08
CA PRO A 603 -25.91 -10.65 -5.63
C PRO A 603 -27.21 -11.37 -5.23
N ARG A 604 -28.24 -10.59 -4.91
CA ARG A 604 -29.58 -11.07 -4.55
C ARG A 604 -30.58 -10.73 -5.67
N HIS A 605 -30.70 -11.62 -6.65
CA HIS A 605 -31.63 -11.45 -7.77
C HIS A 605 -33.09 -11.31 -7.29
N GLY A 606 -33.88 -10.51 -8.00
CA GLY A 606 -35.27 -10.20 -7.62
C GLY A 606 -35.40 -9.22 -6.45
N SER A 607 -34.32 -8.50 -6.11
CA SER A 607 -34.32 -7.47 -5.06
C SER A 607 -35.35 -6.38 -5.33
N ASN A 608 -36.12 -6.01 -4.30
CA ASN A 608 -37.23 -5.07 -4.42
C ASN A 608 -37.40 -4.25 -3.14
N LEU A 609 -37.98 -3.05 -3.29
CA LEU A 609 -38.08 -2.07 -2.21
C LEU A 609 -38.98 -2.54 -1.05
N GLU A 610 -39.98 -3.39 -1.32
CA GLU A 610 -40.87 -3.93 -0.27
C GLU A 610 -40.14 -4.94 0.64
N ALA A 611 -39.24 -5.76 0.09
CA ALA A 611 -38.40 -6.66 0.88
C ALA A 611 -37.30 -5.90 1.65
N VAL A 612 -36.63 -4.96 1.00
CA VAL A 612 -35.50 -4.20 1.59
C VAL A 612 -35.99 -3.27 2.71
N SER A 613 -37.10 -2.54 2.53
CA SER A 613 -37.63 -1.61 3.53
C SER A 613 -38.00 -2.27 4.87
N LYS A 614 -38.41 -3.55 4.87
CA LYS A 614 -38.73 -4.32 6.08
C LYS A 614 -37.52 -4.65 6.96
N LEU A 615 -36.29 -4.47 6.47
CA LEU A 615 -35.08 -4.76 7.24
C LEU A 615 -34.82 -3.69 8.30
N LYS A 616 -34.36 -4.16 9.48
CA LYS A 616 -34.00 -3.30 10.61
C LYS A 616 -32.62 -2.67 10.40
N PRO A 617 -32.39 -1.44 10.90
CA PRO A 617 -31.04 -0.88 11.04
C PRO A 617 -30.13 -1.81 11.84
N TYR A 618 -28.86 -1.88 11.46
CA TYR A 618 -27.89 -2.82 12.04
C TYR A 618 -26.87 -2.13 12.96
N PHE A 619 -26.39 -0.93 12.61
CA PHE A 619 -25.31 -0.26 13.35
C PHE A 619 -25.80 0.71 14.44
N ILE A 620 -26.94 1.35 14.22
CA ILE A 620 -27.61 2.22 15.21
C ILE A 620 -29.02 1.68 15.43
N THR A 621 -29.31 1.20 16.65
CA THR A 621 -30.54 0.46 16.98
C THR A 621 -31.49 1.23 17.92
N ASP A 622 -31.22 2.52 18.18
CA ASP A 622 -32.03 3.40 19.03
C ASP A 622 -33.32 3.92 18.37
N GLY A 623 -33.55 3.56 17.10
CA GLY A 623 -34.67 4.03 16.27
C GLY A 623 -34.31 5.15 15.28
N THR A 624 -33.10 5.71 15.35
CA THR A 624 -32.62 6.76 14.42
C THR A 624 -31.80 6.22 13.25
N GLY A 625 -31.32 4.97 13.34
CA GLY A 625 -30.49 4.34 12.32
C GLY A 625 -31.20 4.12 10.98
N THR A 626 -30.43 4.13 9.91
CA THR A 626 -30.86 4.00 8.51
C THR A 626 -30.12 2.90 7.73
N VAL A 627 -28.94 2.49 8.20
CA VAL A 627 -28.07 1.53 7.49
C VAL A 627 -28.40 0.09 7.87
N THR A 628 -28.61 -0.75 6.86
CA THR A 628 -29.07 -2.15 6.96
C THR A 628 -28.19 -3.12 6.18
N ALA A 629 -28.33 -4.43 6.43
CA ALA A 629 -27.61 -5.49 5.71
C ALA A 629 -28.02 -5.68 4.22
N ALA A 630 -28.85 -4.79 3.66
CA ALA A 630 -29.16 -4.73 2.23
C ALA A 630 -28.77 -3.40 1.57
N ASN A 631 -28.55 -2.32 2.33
CA ASN A 631 -28.04 -1.04 1.82
C ASN A 631 -26.58 -0.76 2.23
N ALA A 632 -25.92 -1.76 2.81
CA ALA A 632 -24.48 -1.86 3.05
C ALA A 632 -23.84 -2.93 2.14
N SER A 633 -22.55 -2.82 1.84
CA SER A 633 -21.78 -3.88 1.20
C SER A 633 -21.56 -5.09 2.11
N GLY A 634 -21.28 -6.25 1.52
CA GLY A 634 -20.94 -7.47 2.25
C GLY A 634 -19.54 -7.49 2.86
N ILE A 635 -19.31 -8.50 3.70
CA ILE A 635 -17.99 -9.07 3.97
C ILE A 635 -17.76 -10.15 2.90
N ASN A 636 -16.59 -10.16 2.26
CA ASN A 636 -16.37 -10.94 1.03
C ASN A 636 -14.93 -11.41 0.85
N ASP A 637 -14.74 -12.42 0.01
CA ASP A 637 -13.44 -12.92 -0.45
C ASP A 637 -13.23 -12.59 -1.95
N GLY A 638 -11.99 -12.31 -2.37
CA GLY A 638 -11.66 -12.16 -3.79
C GLY A 638 -10.31 -11.48 -4.05
N ALA A 639 -9.88 -11.50 -5.31
CA ALA A 639 -8.68 -10.80 -5.78
C ALA A 639 -8.91 -10.13 -7.15
N ALA A 640 -8.11 -9.11 -7.46
CA ALA A 640 -8.10 -8.40 -8.73
C ALA A 640 -6.68 -7.96 -9.08
N ALA A 641 -6.34 -7.95 -10.37
CA ALA A 641 -5.02 -7.62 -10.89
C ALA A 641 -5.09 -6.85 -12.21
N VAL A 642 -4.04 -6.09 -12.47
CA VAL A 642 -3.73 -5.40 -13.73
C VAL A 642 -2.24 -5.50 -14.04
N VAL A 643 -1.87 -5.45 -15.32
CA VAL A 643 -0.47 -5.31 -15.76
C VAL A 643 -0.24 -3.88 -16.25
N LEU A 644 0.76 -3.21 -15.69
CA LEU A 644 1.19 -1.87 -16.07
C LEU A 644 2.54 -1.91 -16.76
N MET A 645 2.72 -1.03 -17.74
CA MET A 645 4.01 -0.72 -18.37
C MET A 645 3.95 0.68 -19.00
N LYS A 646 5.07 1.16 -19.56
CA LYS A 646 5.05 2.36 -20.41
C LYS A 646 4.36 2.07 -21.75
N LYS A 647 3.78 3.09 -22.40
CA LYS A 647 3.18 2.91 -23.73
C LYS A 647 4.22 2.44 -24.74
N SER A 648 5.44 2.98 -24.68
CA SER A 648 6.56 2.54 -25.52
C SER A 648 6.85 1.04 -25.39
N GLU A 649 6.82 0.48 -24.18
CA GLU A 649 7.04 -0.96 -23.94
C GLU A 649 5.87 -1.81 -24.44
N ALA A 650 4.63 -1.32 -24.33
CA ALA A 650 3.46 -1.97 -24.92
C ALA A 650 3.55 -1.97 -26.46
N ASP A 651 3.90 -0.83 -27.07
CA ASP A 651 4.10 -0.68 -28.52
C ASP A 651 5.22 -1.61 -29.02
N ASN A 652 6.37 -1.64 -28.32
CA ASN A 652 7.51 -2.51 -28.63
C ASN A 652 7.14 -4.01 -28.63
N ARG A 653 6.23 -4.42 -27.73
CA ARG A 653 5.76 -5.80 -27.59
C ARG A 653 4.52 -6.12 -28.44
N GLY A 654 4.00 -5.15 -29.21
CA GLY A 654 2.79 -5.31 -30.01
C GLY A 654 1.50 -5.45 -29.18
N LEU A 655 1.50 -4.99 -27.92
CA LEU A 655 0.37 -5.11 -26.99
C LEU A 655 -0.55 -3.89 -27.11
N THR A 656 -1.81 -4.13 -27.47
CA THR A 656 -2.86 -3.09 -27.45
C THR A 656 -3.31 -2.82 -26.00
N PRO A 657 -3.14 -1.61 -25.43
CA PRO A 657 -3.57 -1.34 -24.07
C PRO A 657 -5.08 -1.19 -23.92
N LEU A 658 -5.61 -1.57 -22.75
CA LEU A 658 -7.01 -1.34 -22.38
C LEU A 658 -7.27 0.15 -22.10
N ALA A 659 -6.34 0.81 -21.38
CA ALA A 659 -6.37 2.24 -21.13
C ALA A 659 -5.01 2.80 -20.72
N GLN A 660 -4.85 4.11 -20.91
CA GLN A 660 -3.80 4.95 -20.33
C GLN A 660 -4.21 5.42 -18.93
N ILE A 661 -3.28 5.42 -17.97
CA ILE A 661 -3.47 6.11 -16.68
C ILE A 661 -3.15 7.59 -16.88
N ILE A 662 -4.14 8.46 -16.65
CA ILE A 662 -4.03 9.91 -16.89
C ILE A 662 -3.61 10.64 -15.61
N SER A 663 -4.27 10.33 -14.50
CA SER A 663 -4.00 10.97 -13.21
C SER A 663 -4.48 10.10 -12.05
N TRP A 664 -4.02 10.44 -10.84
CA TRP A 664 -4.57 9.91 -9.60
C TRP A 664 -4.43 10.91 -8.45
N SER A 665 -5.16 10.65 -7.38
CA SER A 665 -5.16 11.44 -6.15
C SER A 665 -5.34 10.55 -4.92
N GLN A 666 -4.94 11.07 -3.77
CA GLN A 666 -5.30 10.55 -2.46
C GLN A 666 -5.55 11.76 -1.55
N ALA A 667 -6.62 11.73 -0.76
CA ALA A 667 -7.07 12.85 0.06
C ALA A 667 -7.46 12.38 1.46
N GLY A 668 -7.22 13.22 2.46
CA GLY A 668 -7.70 13.03 3.84
C GLY A 668 -9.02 13.79 4.09
N VAL A 669 -9.84 13.26 4.99
CA VAL A 669 -11.09 13.84 5.50
C VAL A 669 -11.24 13.48 6.98
N ASP A 670 -12.25 14.03 7.65
CA ASP A 670 -12.62 13.63 9.02
C ASP A 670 -12.95 12.11 9.07
N PRO A 671 -12.33 11.31 9.98
CA PRO A 671 -12.61 9.87 10.09
C PRO A 671 -14.08 9.55 10.40
N SER A 672 -14.78 10.42 11.14
CA SER A 672 -16.21 10.25 11.43
C SER A 672 -17.10 10.36 10.19
N LEU A 673 -16.56 10.94 9.11
CA LEU A 673 -17.18 11.12 7.79
C LEU A 673 -16.33 10.48 6.68
N MET A 674 -15.54 9.44 6.98
CA MET A 674 -14.57 8.84 6.05
C MET A 674 -15.14 8.50 4.67
N GLY A 675 -16.43 8.14 4.62
CA GLY A 675 -17.17 7.86 3.40
C GLY A 675 -17.23 9.00 2.39
N THR A 676 -16.92 10.23 2.80
CA THR A 676 -16.85 11.43 1.94
C THR A 676 -15.53 11.58 1.21
N GLY A 677 -14.48 10.79 1.55
CA GLY A 677 -13.16 10.83 0.92
C GLY A 677 -13.11 10.82 -0.62
N PRO A 678 -14.03 10.15 -1.35
CA PRO A 678 -14.11 10.24 -2.80
C PRO A 678 -14.35 11.64 -3.35
N ILE A 679 -15.04 12.52 -2.62
CA ILE A 679 -15.41 13.87 -3.09
C ILE A 679 -14.16 14.72 -3.38
N PRO A 680 -13.21 14.94 -2.43
CA PRO A 680 -11.96 15.63 -2.73
C PRO A 680 -11.05 14.82 -3.66
N ALA A 681 -11.03 13.49 -3.58
CA ALA A 681 -10.18 12.66 -4.44
C ALA A 681 -10.59 12.76 -5.92
N ILE A 682 -11.86 12.57 -6.25
CA ILE A 682 -12.38 12.70 -7.63
C ILE A 682 -12.11 14.11 -8.15
N LYS A 683 -12.45 15.17 -7.39
CA LYS A 683 -12.17 16.56 -7.78
C LYS A 683 -10.68 16.80 -8.08
N GLN A 684 -9.77 16.28 -7.26
CA GLN A 684 -8.32 16.41 -7.48
C GLN A 684 -7.80 15.58 -8.66
N ALA A 685 -8.28 14.35 -8.85
CA ALA A 685 -7.84 13.50 -9.97
C ALA A 685 -8.31 14.08 -11.32
N VAL A 686 -9.59 14.47 -11.40
CA VAL A 686 -10.20 15.08 -12.59
C VAL A 686 -9.52 16.41 -12.94
N ALA A 687 -9.24 17.26 -11.95
CA ALA A 687 -8.46 18.49 -12.16
C ALA A 687 -7.03 18.21 -12.67
N LYS A 688 -6.32 17.21 -12.12
CA LYS A 688 -5.00 16.79 -12.62
C LYS A 688 -5.02 16.20 -14.03
N ALA A 689 -6.16 15.66 -14.47
CA ALA A 689 -6.35 15.16 -15.83
C ALA A 689 -6.66 16.29 -16.84
N GLY A 690 -6.95 17.51 -16.36
CA GLY A 690 -7.44 18.60 -17.20
C GLY A 690 -8.87 18.38 -17.71
N TRP A 691 -9.70 17.65 -16.95
CA TRP A 691 -11.08 17.30 -17.31
C TRP A 691 -12.09 18.03 -16.41
N SER A 692 -13.34 18.13 -16.87
CA SER A 692 -14.51 18.36 -16.01
C SER A 692 -15.09 17.04 -15.49
N LEU A 693 -16.15 17.09 -14.68
CA LEU A 693 -16.91 15.88 -14.30
C LEU A 693 -17.79 15.38 -15.45
N GLU A 694 -18.27 16.27 -16.33
CA GLU A 694 -19.10 15.92 -17.49
C GLU A 694 -18.30 15.20 -18.58
N ASP A 695 -17.00 15.51 -18.70
CA ASP A 695 -16.04 14.85 -19.60
C ASP A 695 -15.89 13.35 -19.37
N VAL A 696 -16.25 12.84 -18.18
CA VAL A 696 -16.10 11.43 -17.81
C VAL A 696 -17.32 10.64 -18.30
N ASP A 697 -17.09 9.51 -18.97
CA ASP A 697 -18.16 8.66 -19.51
C ASP A 697 -18.72 7.70 -18.46
N VAL A 698 -17.83 7.10 -17.65
CA VAL A 698 -18.19 6.09 -16.63
C VAL A 698 -17.44 6.34 -15.32
N PHE A 699 -18.18 6.28 -14.20
CA PHE A 699 -17.63 6.32 -12.85
C PHE A 699 -17.87 4.97 -12.15
N GLU A 700 -16.82 4.37 -11.60
CA GLU A 700 -16.93 3.28 -10.63
C GLU A 700 -16.58 3.83 -9.24
N ILE A 701 -17.59 4.00 -8.38
CA ILE A 701 -17.47 4.55 -7.03
C ILE A 701 -17.90 3.49 -6.02
N ASN A 702 -16.95 2.95 -5.25
CA ASN A 702 -17.18 1.76 -4.41
C ASN A 702 -18.27 1.97 -3.33
N GLU A 703 -19.33 1.19 -3.44
CA GLU A 703 -20.54 1.27 -2.61
C GLU A 703 -20.41 0.61 -1.23
N ALA A 704 -19.49 1.07 -0.39
CA ALA A 704 -19.35 0.53 0.98
C ALA A 704 -20.68 0.62 1.75
N PHE A 705 -21.40 1.74 1.61
CA PHE A 705 -22.78 1.92 2.09
C PHE A 705 -23.53 2.88 1.15
N ALA A 706 -24.83 2.64 0.95
CA ALA A 706 -25.67 3.44 0.05
C ALA A 706 -25.75 4.92 0.45
N SER A 707 -25.71 5.24 1.76
CA SER A 707 -25.68 6.62 2.22
C SER A 707 -24.47 7.40 1.71
N LEU A 708 -23.33 6.72 1.54
CA LEU A 708 -22.10 7.29 1.01
C LEU A 708 -22.22 7.53 -0.48
N SER A 709 -22.61 6.50 -1.25
CA SER A 709 -22.77 6.62 -2.71
C SER A 709 -23.74 7.73 -3.08
N VAL A 710 -24.90 7.80 -2.43
CA VAL A 710 -25.90 8.87 -2.68
C VAL A 710 -25.37 10.25 -2.26
N ALA A 711 -24.64 10.37 -1.14
CA ALA A 711 -24.02 11.63 -0.74
C ALA A 711 -22.94 12.10 -1.72
N ILE A 712 -22.06 11.20 -2.18
CA ILE A 712 -21.00 11.49 -3.16
C ILE A 712 -21.61 11.93 -4.50
N THR A 713 -22.56 11.16 -5.04
CA THR A 713 -23.25 11.48 -6.30
C THR A 713 -23.93 12.84 -6.23
N LYS A 714 -24.61 13.16 -5.11
CA LYS A 714 -25.29 14.44 -4.86
C LYS A 714 -24.30 15.62 -4.74
N GLU A 715 -23.21 15.45 -3.98
CA GLU A 715 -22.20 16.50 -3.73
C GLU A 715 -21.31 16.80 -4.96
N LEU A 716 -21.17 15.83 -5.86
CA LEU A 716 -20.45 15.96 -7.12
C LEU A 716 -21.36 16.29 -8.31
N GLY A 717 -22.69 16.25 -8.15
CA GLY A 717 -23.65 16.49 -9.24
C GLY A 717 -23.65 15.43 -10.35
N LEU A 718 -23.13 14.21 -10.07
CA LEU A 718 -22.92 13.20 -11.11
C LEU A 718 -24.25 12.64 -11.63
N ASN A 719 -24.33 12.42 -12.95
CA ASN A 719 -25.42 11.67 -13.57
C ASN A 719 -25.43 10.20 -13.06
N PRO A 720 -26.50 9.71 -12.40
CA PRO A 720 -26.59 8.34 -11.91
C PRO A 720 -26.47 7.26 -13.00
N ASP A 721 -26.75 7.58 -14.26
CA ASP A 721 -26.61 6.66 -15.39
C ASP A 721 -25.17 6.55 -15.93
N LYS A 722 -24.24 7.34 -15.38
CA LYS A 722 -22.78 7.17 -15.57
C LYS A 722 -22.09 6.47 -14.39
N VAL A 723 -22.74 6.36 -13.22
CA VAL A 723 -22.13 5.83 -11.98
C VAL A 723 -22.57 4.39 -11.74
N ASN A 724 -21.63 3.45 -11.56
CA ASN A 724 -21.86 2.04 -11.21
C ASN A 724 -22.94 1.36 -12.08
N ILE A 725 -22.74 1.40 -13.39
CA ILE A 725 -23.79 1.03 -14.36
C ILE A 725 -24.04 -0.48 -14.42
N GLU A 726 -23.03 -1.29 -14.06
CA GLU A 726 -23.13 -2.75 -13.86
C GLU A 726 -23.56 -3.11 -12.42
N GLY A 727 -23.93 -2.11 -11.61
CA GLY A 727 -24.08 -2.21 -10.16
C GLY A 727 -22.74 -2.21 -9.44
N GLY A 728 -22.76 -2.30 -8.11
CA GLY A 728 -21.56 -2.10 -7.29
C GLY A 728 -21.52 -2.94 -6.02
N ALA A 729 -20.74 -2.50 -5.03
CA ALA A 729 -20.36 -3.32 -3.87
C ALA A 729 -21.52 -3.70 -2.92
N ILE A 730 -22.70 -3.07 -3.03
CA ILE A 730 -23.93 -3.52 -2.33
C ILE A 730 -24.44 -4.86 -2.91
N ALA A 731 -24.23 -5.09 -4.21
CA ALA A 731 -24.63 -6.30 -4.91
C ALA A 731 -23.46 -7.28 -5.12
N LEU A 732 -22.33 -6.78 -5.61
CA LEU A 732 -21.12 -7.57 -5.91
C LEU A 732 -20.31 -7.93 -4.65
N GLY A 733 -20.39 -7.14 -3.58
CA GLY A 733 -19.59 -7.33 -2.36
C GLY A 733 -18.31 -6.47 -2.28
N HIS A 734 -17.66 -6.48 -1.11
CA HIS A 734 -16.53 -5.60 -0.78
C HIS A 734 -15.34 -6.32 -0.10
N PRO A 735 -14.58 -7.17 -0.83
CA PRO A 735 -13.31 -7.72 -0.32
C PRO A 735 -12.28 -6.59 -0.16
N LEU A 736 -11.97 -6.18 1.07
CA LEU A 736 -11.31 -4.90 1.40
C LEU A 736 -10.09 -4.57 0.53
N GLY A 737 -9.00 -5.33 0.65
CA GLY A 737 -7.75 -5.09 -0.07
C GLY A 737 -7.86 -5.20 -1.58
N ALA A 738 -8.77 -6.04 -2.09
CA ALA A 738 -8.99 -6.23 -3.53
C ALA A 738 -9.86 -5.16 -4.19
N SER A 739 -10.81 -4.58 -3.45
CA SER A 739 -11.93 -3.82 -4.04
C SER A 739 -11.49 -2.62 -4.87
N GLY A 740 -10.42 -1.92 -4.48
CA GLY A 740 -9.89 -0.82 -5.27
C GLY A 740 -9.33 -1.22 -6.64
N CYS A 741 -8.79 -2.42 -6.78
CA CYS A 741 -8.44 -2.95 -8.10
C CYS A 741 -9.67 -3.56 -8.80
N ARG A 742 -10.59 -4.20 -8.06
CA ARG A 742 -11.85 -4.75 -8.60
C ARG A 742 -12.64 -3.71 -9.37
N ILE A 743 -12.87 -2.53 -8.78
CA ILE A 743 -13.60 -1.43 -9.45
C ILE A 743 -12.88 -0.91 -10.69
N LEU A 744 -11.54 -0.91 -10.70
CA LEU A 744 -10.75 -0.50 -11.87
C LEU A 744 -10.83 -1.54 -12.99
N VAL A 745 -10.79 -2.84 -12.65
CA VAL A 745 -10.99 -3.93 -13.61
C VAL A 745 -12.37 -3.79 -14.27
N THR A 746 -13.44 -3.65 -13.47
CA THR A 746 -14.81 -3.47 -13.99
C THR A 746 -14.95 -2.21 -14.84
N LEU A 747 -14.34 -1.09 -14.44
CA LEU A 747 -14.33 0.15 -15.22
C LEU A 747 -13.67 -0.04 -16.61
N LEU A 748 -12.53 -0.73 -16.69
CA LEU A 748 -11.79 -0.93 -17.93
C LEU A 748 -12.59 -1.77 -18.94
N HIS A 749 -13.14 -2.90 -18.51
CA HIS A 749 -13.99 -3.75 -19.36
C HIS A 749 -15.32 -3.06 -19.72
N THR A 750 -15.88 -2.25 -18.83
CA THR A 750 -17.08 -1.44 -19.11
C THR A 750 -16.84 -0.38 -20.19
N LEU A 751 -15.74 0.38 -20.09
CA LEU A 751 -15.34 1.36 -21.12
C LEU A 751 -15.13 0.68 -22.47
N GLU A 752 -14.47 -0.48 -22.50
CA GLU A 752 -14.28 -1.25 -23.74
C GLU A 752 -15.63 -1.72 -24.31
N ARG A 753 -16.49 -2.34 -23.49
CA ARG A 753 -17.81 -2.87 -23.87
C ARG A 753 -18.74 -1.79 -24.46
N MET A 754 -18.62 -0.55 -24.00
CA MET A 754 -19.42 0.58 -24.48
C MET A 754 -18.74 1.45 -25.54
N GLY A 755 -17.45 1.22 -25.84
CA GLY A 755 -16.65 2.16 -26.63
C GLY A 755 -16.41 3.51 -25.93
N GLY A 756 -16.63 3.58 -24.62
CA GLY A 756 -16.38 4.77 -23.80
C GLY A 756 -14.90 5.14 -23.77
N ARG A 757 -14.61 6.43 -23.57
CA ARG A 757 -13.27 6.99 -23.68
C ARG A 757 -12.63 7.28 -22.33
N ARG A 758 -13.37 7.85 -21.37
CA ARG A 758 -12.83 8.37 -20.10
C ARG A 758 -13.57 7.77 -18.91
N GLY A 759 -12.81 7.25 -17.95
CA GLY A 759 -13.36 6.68 -16.72
C GLY A 759 -12.68 7.17 -15.45
N VAL A 760 -13.41 7.12 -14.34
CA VAL A 760 -12.88 7.38 -12.99
C VAL A 760 -13.23 6.23 -12.05
N ALA A 761 -12.21 5.61 -11.46
CA ALA A 761 -12.35 4.65 -10.37
C ALA A 761 -12.05 5.35 -9.03
N ALA A 762 -12.95 5.26 -8.04
CA ALA A 762 -12.80 5.93 -6.76
C ALA A 762 -13.45 5.19 -5.58
N LEU A 763 -12.96 5.42 -4.37
CA LEU A 763 -13.46 4.77 -3.15
C LEU A 763 -13.11 5.54 -1.87
N CYS A 764 -13.91 5.32 -0.82
CA CYS A 764 -13.66 5.77 0.55
C CYS A 764 -12.81 4.77 1.33
N ILE A 765 -12.11 5.24 2.35
CA ILE A 765 -11.15 4.47 3.14
C ILE A 765 -11.34 4.81 4.62
N GLY A 766 -11.49 3.77 5.46
CA GLY A 766 -11.59 3.91 6.92
C GLY A 766 -10.43 4.71 7.53
N GLY A 767 -10.68 5.36 8.66
CA GLY A 767 -9.71 6.30 9.25
C GLY A 767 -9.61 7.64 8.51
N GLY A 768 -10.51 7.96 7.58
CA GLY A 768 -10.67 9.31 7.03
C GLY A 768 -9.87 9.58 5.75
N MET A 769 -9.94 8.71 4.74
CA MET A 769 -9.27 8.94 3.45
C MET A 769 -10.15 8.59 2.24
N GLY A 770 -9.71 9.04 1.06
CA GLY A 770 -10.22 8.60 -0.24
C GLY A 770 -9.12 8.59 -1.30
N ILE A 771 -9.34 7.79 -2.35
CA ILE A 771 -8.42 7.62 -3.48
C ILE A 771 -9.23 7.60 -4.79
N ALA A 772 -8.69 8.18 -5.85
CA ALA A 772 -9.30 8.18 -7.17
C ALA A 772 -8.25 8.12 -8.29
N MET A 773 -8.58 7.46 -9.40
CA MET A 773 -7.75 7.34 -10.60
C MET A 773 -8.58 7.66 -11.85
N CYS A 774 -8.03 8.50 -12.73
CA CYS A 774 -8.59 8.78 -14.05
C CYS A 774 -7.87 7.94 -15.11
N VAL A 775 -8.63 7.19 -15.91
CA VAL A 775 -8.13 6.38 -17.03
C VAL A 775 -8.78 6.80 -18.35
N GLN A 776 -8.03 6.72 -19.45
CA GLN A 776 -8.56 6.98 -20.78
C GLN A 776 -8.26 5.81 -21.72
N ARG A 777 -9.29 5.26 -22.35
CA ARG A 777 -9.15 4.29 -23.44
C ARG A 777 -8.53 4.96 -24.68
N GLY A 778 -7.68 4.22 -25.39
CA GLY A 778 -7.03 4.63 -26.65
C GLY A 778 -7.97 4.51 -27.85
#